data_AF-A0A2D7NX02-F1
#
_entry.id   AF-A0A2D7NX02-F1
#
_cell.length_a   1.000
_cell.length_b   1.000
_cell.length_c   1.000
_cell.angle_alpha   90.00
_cell.angle_beta   90.00
_cell.angle_gamma   90.00
#
_symmetry.space_group_name_H-M   'P 1'
#
loop_
_entity.id
_entity.type
_entity.pdbx_description
1 polymer ?
#
loop_
_entity_poly.entity_id
_entity_poly.type
_entity_poly.pdbx_seq_one_letter_code
_entity_poly.pdbx_strand_id
1 'polypeptide(L)'
;MSLRLIKIAILWFFSIGIIAFMLYVGKESKVSLKINQKISTTISNQLTDLQIFLDQSVFDEFTYPQDYFKSNYPIYGYRDGNLIFWNSNSYFPAYEKVKSDDKVRFIVDDNISIVCLKVSKQEDSGALLELYSIIPIASTFLSNDHQLINVFNKQLFSEVEVDFDALGFPVSYDSKILFKLSATPKRTVISSVNLVLLFVLVFNLFYTINFMSNFTAVKKLKSHFLILVLLLCFWIIYFVLMKMGGISSFILFEYQLIPNLISLNLEQVFFYFLFLLIILFKLTISLFKSKKAAQLALIRFRTFTAVFSFLSGIIIAHLLFSSIELIAHYSQVNLDVTESVLFTNHRVLYYIVLMLLSSCYFFLNHSFYKFFIKTFNFPQHIGFIVILLLSYFISPFGSQWYILISQLMIWGIMFLTDCSFQLNKLKYITLFYLMLISIFVSVMNARVIFISHERSELVQKQDYAIKIQISTDSIGEYFISSLGEKIENDPIISLRFKNELLATDVIEDRIRELQASYLNKYELKTYLLDANGNAYGFTRTEGDIFSKDLLLNAKTTIFNNIYSVPMIENGYHKYYSVIPIISETNKGEIVLEYTKKRHLIQTVFSSFFEVENNNSRKLKNYDYGIYENGILRHQLGNYKFPLKLSDSCSNSNDQGICTQENQSIYLTKTNDGRMLMIISSAYSNYAIFVNIAFVFILSLFFFGSIFFIMTRLRPIESFSLTNKIQLYVGLSFLVPTAIVSGLILSQLTSSYRAEINRSYQKKAVNIAQNFKKDLTLFFNNNTNKYQLTQKLLEIANLSRSDILLYGVTGKILGSSNHDVFDQNILSNNIHPLVYEHIINRRGQTKIIEENLAGIKFKTVYVAVYGHEIDELMGILAFPFFDSKNHVNDQQIEVFNNFMVFFTSIFILTLLVGYFGMKGIISPIKMIAERMRRTQFMSGYIAPLLYKEKDEIGMLVFEYNQMLSKLERSKDELAKIQKETAWRELAQQVAHEIKNPLTPMKLKIQQMQRSMKGTGANHEVLDSLLGQIDNLSSIADSFSSFAQLPAPQNKVFNFSKLVKETLSLYTSDQLQIHLEITEEVMVHADVDLMRQVLNNLILNAIQSYIEKPYYLEISLQVKAHKFLLTIKDRGQGISDLDIPNVFKPYFTTKENGTGIGLAFAKKGIEQAGGDIWFDTEKEVGTTFFITMPLA
;
A
#
# COMPACT_ATOMS: atom_id res chain seq x y z
N MET A 1 7.80 50.97 3.20
CA MET A 1 6.43 50.96 2.61
C MET A 1 5.65 49.66 2.90
N SER A 2 6.31 48.49 2.99
CA SER A 2 5.69 47.17 3.22
C SER A 2 4.96 47.01 4.57
N LEU A 3 5.39 47.67 5.64
CA LEU A 3 4.79 47.48 6.98
C LEU A 3 3.35 48.05 7.12
N ARG A 4 2.99 49.09 6.34
CA ARG A 4 1.65 49.71 6.41
C ARG A 4 0.58 48.88 5.68
N LEU A 5 0.91 48.35 4.50
CA LEU A 5 0.04 47.43 3.74
C LEU A 5 -0.27 46.15 4.52
N ILE A 6 0.71 45.66 5.31
CA ILE A 6 0.53 44.46 6.13
C ILE A 6 -0.37 44.74 7.35
N LYS A 7 -0.28 45.92 7.98
CA LYS A 7 -1.21 46.31 9.05
C LYS A 7 -2.66 46.44 8.54
N ILE A 8 -2.83 46.93 7.32
CA ILE A 8 -4.14 47.03 6.65
C ILE A 8 -4.69 45.64 6.34
N ALA A 9 -3.86 44.70 5.88
CA ALA A 9 -4.26 43.31 5.66
C ALA A 9 -4.66 42.58 6.95
N ILE A 10 -3.97 42.86 8.07
CA ILE A 10 -4.32 42.31 9.40
C ILE A 10 -5.67 42.87 9.88
N LEU A 11 -5.91 44.17 9.72
CA LEU A 11 -7.20 44.80 10.04
C LEU A 11 -8.35 44.28 9.15
N TRP A 12 -8.08 44.00 7.88
CA TRP A 12 -9.03 43.38 6.95
C TRP A 12 -9.37 41.94 7.34
N PHE A 13 -8.37 41.13 7.71
CA PHE A 13 -8.62 39.75 8.17
C PHE A 13 -9.36 39.70 9.52
N PHE A 14 -9.05 40.63 10.42
CA PHE A 14 -9.72 40.72 11.73
C PHE A 14 -11.19 41.15 11.58
N SER A 15 -11.48 42.10 10.69
CA SER A 15 -12.85 42.51 10.38
C SER A 15 -13.64 41.42 9.68
N ILE A 16 -13.04 40.67 8.73
CA ILE A 16 -13.67 39.50 8.11
C ILE A 16 -13.97 38.41 9.16
N GLY A 17 -13.08 38.19 10.13
CA GLY A 17 -13.28 37.23 11.22
C GLY A 17 -14.45 37.60 12.14
N ILE A 18 -14.58 38.88 12.49
CA ILE A 18 -15.70 39.40 13.29
C ILE A 18 -17.02 39.33 12.50
N ILE A 19 -17.00 39.63 11.20
CA ILE A 19 -18.17 39.51 10.33
C ILE A 19 -18.60 38.03 10.20
N ALA A 20 -17.65 37.10 10.06
CA ALA A 20 -17.93 35.67 10.04
C ALA A 20 -18.49 35.15 11.38
N PHE A 21 -18.00 35.69 12.50
CA PHE A 21 -18.53 35.38 13.85
C PHE A 21 -19.95 35.92 14.04
N MET A 22 -20.22 37.16 13.63
CA MET A 22 -21.57 37.74 13.63
C MET A 22 -22.54 36.97 12.72
N LEU A 23 -22.08 36.51 11.55
CA LEU A 23 -22.88 35.67 10.64
C LEU A 23 -23.15 34.25 11.19
N TYR A 24 -22.32 33.77 12.13
CA TYR A 24 -22.48 32.47 12.78
C TYR A 24 -23.52 32.48 13.91
N VAL A 25 -23.70 33.63 14.58
CA VAL A 25 -24.66 33.78 15.70
C VAL A 25 -26.12 33.81 15.23
N GLY A 26 -26.41 34.15 13.97
CA GLY A 26 -27.78 34.15 13.41
C GLY A 26 -28.30 32.79 12.89
N LYS A 27 -27.86 31.65 13.46
CA LYS A 27 -28.08 30.31 12.85
C LYS A 27 -29.46 29.70 13.07
N GLU A 28 -30.14 29.95 14.19
CA GLU A 28 -31.42 29.28 14.48
C GLU A 28 -32.51 29.61 13.45
N SER A 29 -32.58 30.88 13.00
CA SER A 29 -33.55 31.31 11.98
C SER A 29 -33.21 30.81 10.56
N LYS A 30 -31.93 30.58 10.23
CA LYS A 30 -31.53 30.01 8.94
C LYS A 30 -31.75 28.50 8.88
N VAL A 31 -31.54 27.81 10.00
CA VAL A 31 -31.76 26.37 10.12
C VAL A 31 -33.26 26.05 10.02
N SER A 32 -34.10 26.82 10.71
CA SER A 32 -35.57 26.67 10.61
C SER A 32 -36.07 26.90 9.19
N LEU A 33 -35.57 27.93 8.49
CA LEU A 33 -35.94 28.25 7.11
C LEU A 33 -35.47 27.14 6.14
N LYS A 34 -34.26 26.59 6.33
CA LYS A 34 -33.73 25.47 5.53
C LYS A 34 -34.54 24.18 5.75
N ILE A 35 -34.92 23.87 7.00
CA ILE A 35 -35.77 22.72 7.33
C ILE A 35 -37.14 22.89 6.68
N ASN A 36 -37.76 24.06 6.85
CA ASN A 36 -39.09 24.33 6.29
C ASN A 36 -39.09 24.27 4.76
N GLN A 37 -38.06 24.83 4.09
CA GLN A 37 -37.86 24.72 2.65
C GLN A 37 -37.66 23.27 2.18
N LYS A 38 -36.89 22.48 2.93
CA LYS A 38 -36.64 21.07 2.57
C LYS A 38 -37.91 20.23 2.70
N ILE A 39 -38.69 20.43 3.76
CA ILE A 39 -39.97 19.74 3.95
C ILE A 39 -40.97 20.18 2.88
N SER A 40 -41.10 21.48 2.62
CA SER A 40 -42.05 21.99 1.62
C SER A 40 -41.70 21.57 0.19
N THR A 41 -40.42 21.55 -0.18
CA THR A 41 -39.98 21.01 -1.48
C THR A 41 -40.20 19.52 -1.59
N THR A 42 -39.96 18.75 -0.51
CA THR A 42 -40.26 17.31 -0.49
C THR A 42 -41.75 17.04 -0.67
N ILE A 43 -42.61 17.78 0.05
CA ILE A 43 -44.07 17.68 -0.09
C ILE A 43 -44.50 18.04 -1.51
N SER A 44 -44.00 19.16 -2.06
CA SER A 44 -44.36 19.62 -3.40
C SER A 44 -43.95 18.63 -4.49
N ASN A 45 -42.73 18.10 -4.41
CA ASN A 45 -42.24 17.10 -5.37
C ASN A 45 -43.09 15.84 -5.30
N GLN A 46 -43.34 15.32 -4.09
CA GLN A 46 -44.13 14.09 -3.92
C GLN A 46 -45.59 14.27 -4.37
N LEU A 47 -46.22 15.43 -4.13
CA LEU A 47 -47.55 15.74 -4.67
C LEU A 47 -47.56 15.80 -6.20
N THR A 48 -46.51 16.37 -6.80
CA THR A 48 -46.37 16.43 -8.26
C THR A 48 -46.20 15.03 -8.84
N ASP A 49 -45.35 14.21 -8.23
CA ASP A 49 -45.13 12.81 -8.60
C ASP A 49 -46.43 11.99 -8.49
N LEU A 50 -47.20 12.16 -7.41
CA LEU A 50 -48.51 11.53 -7.23
C LEU A 50 -49.52 11.96 -8.29
N GLN A 51 -49.55 13.25 -8.64
CA GLN A 51 -50.45 13.78 -9.66
C GLN A 51 -50.10 13.23 -11.05
N ILE A 52 -48.81 13.22 -11.42
CA ILE A 52 -48.33 12.62 -12.67
C ILE A 52 -48.72 11.14 -12.73
N PHE A 53 -48.56 10.40 -11.63
CA PHE A 53 -48.94 8.99 -11.58
C PHE A 53 -50.45 8.81 -11.76
N LEU A 54 -51.27 9.62 -11.10
CA LEU A 54 -52.73 9.60 -11.23
C LEU A 54 -53.20 9.94 -12.65
N ASP A 55 -52.45 10.79 -13.35
CA ASP A 55 -52.76 11.21 -14.72
C ASP A 55 -52.29 10.19 -15.77
N GLN A 56 -51.20 9.45 -15.50
CA GLN A 56 -50.65 8.42 -16.38
C GLN A 56 -51.28 7.03 -16.20
N SER A 57 -51.88 6.74 -15.05
CA SER A 57 -52.42 5.42 -14.75
C SER A 57 -53.83 5.24 -15.33
N VAL A 58 -53.93 4.45 -16.41
CA VAL A 58 -55.16 3.72 -16.74
C VAL A 58 -55.13 2.48 -15.83
N PHE A 59 -55.90 2.50 -14.75
CA PHE A 59 -56.05 1.34 -13.86
C PHE A 59 -56.92 0.25 -14.54
N ASP A 60 -56.41 -0.30 -15.65
CA ASP A 60 -56.89 -1.56 -16.21
C ASP A 60 -56.23 -2.71 -15.44
N GLU A 61 -57.02 -3.76 -15.17
CA GLU A 61 -56.76 -4.89 -14.27
C GLU A 61 -55.27 -5.24 -14.03
N PHE A 62 -54.77 -4.86 -12.84
CA PHE A 62 -53.67 -5.49 -12.10
C PHE A 62 -52.32 -5.74 -12.81
N THR A 63 -52.01 -5.09 -13.93
CA THR A 63 -50.64 -5.08 -14.48
C THR A 63 -49.77 -4.06 -13.75
N TYR A 64 -48.98 -4.53 -12.78
CA TYR A 64 -47.94 -3.75 -12.11
C TYR A 64 -46.74 -3.53 -13.06
N PRO A 65 -46.49 -2.30 -13.58
CA PRO A 65 -45.30 -2.05 -14.37
C PRO A 65 -44.12 -1.95 -13.39
N GLN A 66 -43.22 -2.92 -13.42
CA GLN A 66 -42.07 -3.04 -12.49
C GLN A 66 -41.11 -1.83 -12.49
N ASP A 67 -41.24 -0.91 -13.46
CA ASP A 67 -40.29 0.18 -13.68
C ASP A 67 -40.78 1.59 -13.31
N TYR A 68 -42.07 1.79 -13.05
CA TYR A 68 -42.63 3.15 -13.14
C TYR A 68 -42.61 4.01 -11.86
N PHE A 69 -42.32 3.48 -10.67
CA PHE A 69 -42.29 4.32 -9.47
C PHE A 69 -41.27 3.88 -8.40
N LYS A 70 -40.04 4.38 -8.50
CA LYS A 70 -39.10 4.45 -7.37
C LYS A 70 -39.35 5.75 -6.59
N SER A 71 -40.48 5.85 -5.90
CA SER A 71 -40.66 6.93 -4.92
C SER A 71 -39.90 6.60 -3.64
N ASN A 72 -39.31 7.63 -3.03
CA ASN A 72 -38.68 7.51 -1.73
C ASN A 72 -39.69 7.29 -0.59
N TYR A 73 -41.00 7.50 -0.86
CA TYR A 73 -42.06 7.42 0.13
C TYR A 73 -43.15 6.39 -0.25
N PRO A 74 -43.77 5.74 0.76
CA PRO A 74 -44.89 4.84 0.58
C PRO A 74 -46.08 5.52 -0.10
N ILE A 75 -46.76 4.80 -1.00
CA ILE A 75 -47.93 5.22 -1.76
C ILE A 75 -48.97 4.11 -1.71
N TYR A 76 -50.22 4.52 -1.51
CA TYR A 76 -51.38 3.66 -1.40
C TYR A 76 -52.52 4.24 -2.25
N GLY A 77 -53.13 3.42 -3.10
CA GLY A 77 -54.24 3.80 -3.96
C GLY A 77 -55.53 3.13 -3.55
N TYR A 78 -56.59 3.92 -3.46
CA TYR A 78 -57.94 3.51 -3.11
C TYR A 78 -58.90 3.84 -4.25
N ARG A 79 -59.83 2.94 -4.55
CA ARG A 79 -60.97 3.17 -5.44
C ARG A 79 -62.24 2.98 -4.61
N ASP A 80 -63.02 4.06 -4.48
CA ASP A 80 -64.23 4.10 -3.64
C ASP A 80 -64.01 3.57 -2.21
N GLY A 81 -62.83 3.87 -1.64
CA GLY A 81 -62.44 3.44 -0.29
C GLY A 81 -61.83 2.03 -0.19
N ASN A 82 -61.78 1.25 -1.28
CA ASN A 82 -61.12 -0.05 -1.32
C ASN A 82 -59.66 0.09 -1.77
N LEU A 83 -58.74 -0.50 -1.03
CA LEU A 83 -57.31 -0.50 -1.37
C LEU A 83 -57.07 -1.35 -2.64
N ILE A 84 -56.59 -0.70 -3.70
CA ILE A 84 -56.28 -1.34 -4.99
C ILE A 84 -54.77 -1.42 -5.27
N PHE A 85 -53.97 -0.55 -4.67
CA PHE A 85 -52.54 -0.42 -4.98
C PHE A 85 -51.73 -0.02 -3.74
N TRP A 86 -50.53 -0.60 -3.59
CA TRP A 86 -49.52 -0.12 -2.64
C TRP A 86 -48.12 -0.41 -3.16
N ASN A 87 -47.14 0.44 -2.83
CA ASN A 87 -45.76 0.33 -3.32
C ASN A 87 -44.72 -0.04 -2.23
N SER A 88 -45.14 -0.13 -0.96
CA SER A 88 -44.26 -0.32 0.21
C SER A 88 -44.93 -1.22 1.24
N ASN A 89 -44.13 -1.90 2.06
CA ASN A 89 -44.58 -2.68 3.22
C ASN A 89 -44.49 -1.92 4.56
N SER A 90 -44.16 -0.63 4.52
CA SER A 90 -44.21 0.27 5.67
C SER A 90 -45.64 0.51 6.13
N TYR A 91 -45.85 0.68 7.43
CA TYR A 91 -47.17 1.00 7.98
C TYR A 91 -47.89 2.16 7.28
N PHE A 92 -49.20 2.01 7.12
CA PHE A 92 -50.12 3.03 6.63
C PHE A 92 -51.37 3.02 7.53
N PRO A 93 -51.80 4.16 8.08
CA PRO A 93 -52.99 4.23 8.93
C PRO A 93 -54.25 3.78 8.19
N ALA A 94 -55.23 3.27 8.92
CA ALA A 94 -56.51 2.87 8.34
C ALA A 94 -57.14 3.99 7.51
N TYR A 95 -57.77 3.65 6.37
CA TYR A 95 -58.38 4.62 5.45
C TYR A 95 -59.28 5.63 6.16
N GLU A 96 -60.04 5.20 7.17
CA GLU A 96 -60.91 6.06 7.99
C GLU A 96 -60.17 7.19 8.70
N LYS A 97 -58.93 6.97 9.16
CA LYS A 97 -58.10 7.99 9.82
C LYS A 97 -57.51 8.99 8.82
N VAL A 98 -57.33 8.57 7.57
CA VAL A 98 -56.64 9.33 6.53
C VAL A 98 -57.63 10.07 5.61
N LYS A 99 -58.87 9.59 5.51
CA LYS A 99 -59.94 10.20 4.71
C LYS A 99 -60.17 11.65 5.14
N SER A 100 -59.83 12.58 4.26
CA SER A 100 -60.04 14.02 4.43
C SER A 100 -60.05 14.74 3.09
N ASP A 101 -60.58 15.96 3.07
CA ASP A 101 -60.61 16.84 1.89
C ASP A 101 -59.28 17.61 1.70
N ASP A 102 -58.44 17.66 2.73
CA ASP A 102 -57.14 18.33 2.70
C ASP A 102 -56.12 17.56 1.84
N LYS A 103 -55.40 18.26 0.95
CA LYS A 103 -54.29 17.67 0.16
C LYS A 103 -53.07 17.27 1.01
N VAL A 104 -52.84 17.97 2.13
CA VAL A 104 -51.71 17.75 3.03
C VAL A 104 -52.19 17.82 4.48
N ARG A 105 -51.90 16.79 5.27
CA ARG A 105 -52.30 16.70 6.68
C ARG A 105 -51.22 16.08 7.53
N PHE A 106 -50.97 16.63 8.72
CA PHE A 106 -50.16 15.99 9.74
C PHE A 106 -51.04 15.10 10.62
N ILE A 107 -50.64 13.84 10.81
CA ILE A 107 -51.35 12.84 11.62
C ILE A 107 -50.35 12.28 12.63
N VAL A 108 -50.76 12.24 13.89
CA VAL A 108 -50.06 11.52 14.96
C VAL A 108 -50.89 10.29 15.26
N ASP A 109 -50.34 9.11 14.96
CA ASP A 109 -51.02 7.83 15.18
C ASP A 109 -50.16 6.98 16.11
N ASP A 110 -50.60 6.84 17.36
CA ASP A 110 -49.94 6.19 18.50
C ASP A 110 -48.41 6.42 18.59
N ASN A 111 -47.64 5.65 17.83
CA ASN A 111 -46.18 5.62 17.86
C ASN A 111 -45.49 6.29 16.66
N ILE A 112 -46.25 6.84 15.69
CA ILE A 112 -45.67 7.47 14.48
C ILE A 112 -46.34 8.82 14.18
N SER A 113 -45.50 9.82 13.96
CA SER A 113 -45.87 11.13 13.44
C SER A 113 -45.59 11.20 11.94
N ILE A 114 -46.63 11.43 11.15
CA ILE A 114 -46.56 11.40 9.68
C ILE A 114 -47.19 12.63 9.03
N VAL A 115 -46.70 13.01 7.86
CA VAL A 115 -47.40 13.90 6.93
C VAL A 115 -48.00 13.06 5.82
N CYS A 116 -49.33 13.08 5.72
CA CYS A 116 -50.09 12.43 4.67
C CYS A 116 -50.39 13.39 3.53
N LEU A 117 -50.19 12.92 2.31
CA LEU A 117 -50.44 13.62 1.05
C LEU A 117 -51.55 12.91 0.29
N LYS A 118 -52.50 13.66 -0.28
CA LYS A 118 -53.65 13.13 -1.03
C LYS A 118 -53.74 13.77 -2.41
N VAL A 119 -53.98 12.94 -3.42
CA VAL A 119 -54.44 13.36 -4.75
C VAL A 119 -55.63 12.48 -5.16
N SER A 120 -56.66 13.07 -5.76
CA SER A 120 -57.86 12.34 -6.18
C SER A 120 -58.29 12.72 -7.59
N LYS A 121 -58.82 11.75 -8.33
CA LYS A 121 -59.36 11.90 -9.67
C LYS A 121 -60.65 11.11 -9.76
N GLN A 122 -61.65 11.68 -10.43
CA GLN A 122 -62.88 10.97 -10.74
C GLN A 122 -62.71 10.29 -12.09
N GLU A 123 -62.90 8.98 -12.14
CA GLU A 123 -62.86 8.22 -13.40
C GLU A 123 -64.12 8.48 -14.23
N ASP A 124 -64.07 8.24 -15.54
CA ASP A 124 -65.22 8.33 -16.44
C ASP A 124 -66.35 7.36 -16.05
N SER A 125 -66.02 6.31 -15.28
CA SER A 125 -66.94 5.33 -14.67
C SER A 125 -67.75 5.88 -13.49
N GLY A 126 -67.40 7.09 -12.99
CA GLY A 126 -67.97 7.70 -11.79
C GLY A 126 -67.25 7.32 -10.48
N ALA A 127 -66.33 6.36 -10.50
CA ALA A 127 -65.56 5.93 -9.33
C ALA A 127 -64.55 7.01 -8.89
N LEU A 128 -64.40 7.19 -7.57
CA LEU A 128 -63.41 8.10 -7.00
C LEU A 128 -62.11 7.34 -6.74
N LEU A 129 -61.07 7.73 -7.47
CA LEU A 129 -59.72 7.20 -7.32
C LEU A 129 -58.90 8.16 -6.45
N GLU A 130 -58.40 7.67 -5.32
CA GLU A 130 -57.61 8.44 -4.35
C GLU A 130 -56.23 7.80 -4.16
N LEU A 131 -55.18 8.59 -4.34
CA LEU A 131 -53.81 8.19 -4.00
C LEU A 131 -53.35 8.94 -2.76
N TYR A 132 -52.76 8.17 -1.85
CA TYR A 132 -52.17 8.68 -0.63
C TYR A 132 -50.68 8.38 -0.60
N SER A 133 -49.88 9.31 -0.09
CA SER A 133 -48.48 9.06 0.25
C SER A 133 -48.17 9.53 1.66
N ILE A 134 -47.23 8.84 2.31
CA ILE A 134 -46.86 9.12 3.70
C ILE A 134 -45.39 9.53 3.76
N ILE A 135 -45.13 10.69 4.37
CA ILE A 135 -43.80 11.14 4.75
C ILE A 135 -43.66 10.96 6.27
N PRO A 136 -42.88 9.98 6.75
CA PRO A 136 -42.65 9.82 8.18
C PRO A 136 -41.79 10.99 8.70
N ILE A 137 -42.24 11.62 9.79
CA ILE A 137 -41.53 12.73 10.45
C ILE A 137 -40.75 12.23 11.66
N ALA A 138 -41.40 11.47 12.53
CA ALA A 138 -40.79 10.88 13.71
C ALA A 138 -41.51 9.59 14.11
N SER A 139 -40.80 8.67 14.74
CA SER A 139 -41.34 7.49 15.40
C SER A 139 -41.00 7.56 16.88
N THR A 140 -41.97 7.35 17.75
CA THR A 140 -41.83 7.45 19.20
C THR A 140 -41.66 6.05 19.78
N PHE A 141 -40.62 5.84 20.59
CA PHE A 141 -40.32 4.54 21.21
C PHE A 141 -40.00 4.72 22.69
N LEU A 142 -40.27 3.70 23.50
CA LEU A 142 -39.86 3.66 24.90
C LEU A 142 -38.38 3.30 25.02
N SER A 143 -37.58 4.13 25.69
CA SER A 143 -36.17 3.86 26.01
C SER A 143 -36.01 2.96 27.23
N ASN A 144 -34.85 2.31 27.36
CA ASN A 144 -34.43 1.56 28.56
C ASN A 144 -34.49 2.41 29.85
N ASP A 145 -34.34 3.73 29.72
CA ASP A 145 -34.42 4.71 30.82
C ASP A 145 -35.85 5.24 31.08
N HIS A 146 -36.89 4.57 30.56
CA HIS A 146 -38.31 4.91 30.75
C HIS A 146 -38.73 6.27 30.16
N GLN A 147 -37.96 6.81 29.20
CA GLN A 147 -38.31 8.03 28.47
C GLN A 147 -38.80 7.67 27.06
N LEU A 148 -39.88 8.33 26.62
CA LEU A 148 -40.31 8.30 25.23
C LEU A 148 -39.29 9.06 24.39
N ILE A 149 -38.58 8.36 23.50
CA ILE A 149 -37.62 8.93 22.57
C ILE A 149 -38.28 9.06 21.20
N ASN A 150 -38.30 10.28 20.69
CA ASN A 150 -38.71 10.58 19.33
C ASN A 150 -37.52 10.37 18.38
N VAL A 151 -37.57 9.33 17.56
CA VAL A 151 -36.60 9.09 16.49
C VAL A 151 -37.09 9.80 15.23
N PHE A 152 -36.49 10.95 14.93
CA PHE A 152 -36.82 11.75 13.75
C PHE A 152 -36.27 11.15 12.46
N ASN A 153 -36.97 11.37 11.34
CA ASN A 153 -36.56 10.90 10.02
C ASN A 153 -35.21 11.51 9.61
N LYS A 154 -34.17 10.66 9.60
CA LYS A 154 -32.79 11.06 9.28
C LYS A 154 -32.64 11.64 7.87
N GLN A 155 -33.48 11.29 6.90
CA GLN A 155 -33.41 11.88 5.56
C GLN A 155 -33.82 13.35 5.56
N LEU A 156 -34.81 13.71 6.38
CA LEU A 156 -35.28 15.09 6.54
C LEU A 156 -34.33 15.88 7.43
N PHE A 157 -33.91 15.33 8.57
CA PHE A 157 -33.25 16.05 9.67
C PHE A 157 -31.77 15.65 9.90
N SER A 158 -31.06 15.09 8.91
CA SER A 158 -29.69 14.56 9.05
C SER A 158 -28.68 15.46 9.78
N GLU A 159 -28.77 16.77 9.57
CA GLU A 159 -27.79 17.78 10.01
C GLU A 159 -28.10 18.41 11.40
N VAL A 160 -29.25 18.09 12.00
CA VAL A 160 -29.80 18.86 13.14
C VAL A 160 -30.46 17.90 14.13
N GLU A 161 -30.31 18.17 15.43
CA GLU A 161 -31.11 17.50 16.46
C GLU A 161 -32.41 18.28 16.61
N VAL A 162 -33.52 17.56 16.50
CA VAL A 162 -34.83 18.15 16.42
C VAL A 162 -35.68 17.48 17.48
N ASP A 163 -36.52 18.26 18.14
CA ASP A 163 -37.56 17.72 19.02
C ASP A 163 -38.88 18.44 18.80
N PHE A 164 -39.98 17.78 19.17
CA PHE A 164 -41.30 18.42 19.16
C PHE A 164 -41.38 19.38 20.35
N ASP A 165 -41.57 20.67 20.06
CA ASP A 165 -41.68 21.70 21.09
C ASP A 165 -42.79 22.68 20.72
N ALA A 166 -43.72 22.91 21.65
CA ALA A 166 -44.82 23.87 21.50
C ALA A 166 -44.34 25.32 21.31
N LEU A 167 -43.15 25.65 21.82
CA LEU A 167 -42.47 26.95 21.68
C LEU A 167 -41.52 27.01 20.46
N GLY A 168 -41.38 25.90 19.72
CA GLY A 168 -40.54 25.79 18.53
C GLY A 168 -41.04 26.59 17.32
N PHE A 169 -40.24 26.62 16.25
CA PHE A 169 -40.63 27.29 15.00
C PHE A 169 -41.68 26.47 14.24
N PRO A 170 -42.65 27.12 13.57
CA PRO A 170 -43.68 26.43 12.80
C PRO A 170 -43.12 25.92 11.47
N VAL A 171 -43.35 24.64 11.17
CA VAL A 171 -43.19 24.05 9.84
C VAL A 171 -44.54 24.19 9.13
N SER A 172 -44.55 24.85 7.97
CA SER A 172 -45.76 25.16 7.23
C SER A 172 -45.64 24.82 5.76
N TYR A 173 -46.77 24.39 5.17
CA TYR A 173 -46.93 24.17 3.75
C TYR A 173 -48.17 24.92 3.29
N ASP A 174 -48.06 25.71 2.22
CA ASP A 174 -49.13 26.56 1.67
C ASP A 174 -49.86 27.37 2.75
N SER A 175 -49.10 28.11 3.57
CA SER A 175 -49.60 28.96 4.67
C SER A 175 -50.27 28.22 5.84
N LYS A 176 -50.43 26.89 5.77
CA LYS A 176 -50.99 26.05 6.86
C LYS A 176 -49.85 25.50 7.73
N ILE A 177 -49.94 25.71 9.05
CA ILE A 177 -48.95 25.17 10.00
C ILE A 177 -49.24 23.68 10.20
N LEU A 178 -48.25 22.83 9.94
CA LEU A 178 -48.37 21.37 10.08
C LEU A 178 -48.01 20.93 11.50
N PHE A 179 -46.86 21.39 12.02
CA PHE A 179 -46.37 21.11 13.37
C PHE A 179 -45.28 22.13 13.76
N LYS A 180 -44.85 22.14 15.03
CA LYS A 180 -43.77 22.99 15.53
C LYS A 180 -42.58 22.14 15.99
N LEU A 181 -41.37 22.61 15.70
CA LEU A 181 -40.13 21.93 16.07
C LEU A 181 -39.17 22.87 16.78
N SER A 182 -38.44 22.37 17.77
CA SER A 182 -37.18 22.96 18.21
C SER A 182 -36.04 22.31 17.41
N ALA A 183 -35.06 23.11 16.99
CA ALA A 183 -33.90 22.63 16.26
C ALA A 183 -32.64 23.09 16.97
N THR A 184 -31.95 22.15 17.60
CA THR A 184 -30.59 22.38 18.09
C THR A 184 -29.62 21.88 17.01
N PRO A 185 -28.75 22.74 16.46
CA PRO A 185 -27.74 22.23 15.53
C PRO A 185 -26.92 21.17 16.27
N LYS A 186 -26.80 19.96 15.69
CA LYS A 186 -25.89 18.93 16.21
C LYS A 186 -24.58 19.62 16.51
N ARG A 187 -24.13 19.55 17.76
CA ARG A 187 -22.95 20.26 18.26
C ARG A 187 -21.68 19.84 17.48
N THR A 188 -21.47 20.39 16.29
CA THR A 188 -20.14 20.70 15.79
C THR A 188 -19.85 22.10 16.31
N VAL A 189 -19.59 22.17 17.61
CA VAL A 189 -19.02 23.37 18.20
C VAL A 189 -17.63 23.49 17.57
N ILE A 190 -17.54 24.21 16.44
CA ILE A 190 -16.32 24.97 16.18
C ILE A 190 -16.34 26.01 17.29
N SER A 191 -15.77 25.63 18.44
CA SER A 191 -15.67 26.51 19.58
C SER A 191 -15.04 27.80 19.10
N SER A 192 -15.41 28.92 19.73
CA SER A 192 -14.62 30.15 19.63
C SER A 192 -13.13 29.86 19.75
N VAL A 193 -12.76 28.85 20.55
CA VAL A 193 -11.42 28.27 20.67
C VAL A 193 -10.87 27.68 19.35
N ASN A 194 -11.64 26.91 18.58
CA ASN A 194 -11.22 26.33 17.29
C ASN A 194 -11.01 27.40 16.20
N LEU A 195 -11.86 28.43 16.18
CA LEU A 195 -11.73 29.57 15.26
C LEU A 195 -10.53 30.45 15.65
N VAL A 196 -10.36 30.73 16.94
CA VAL A 196 -9.18 31.41 17.49
C VAL A 196 -7.92 30.60 17.20
N LEU A 197 -7.96 29.27 17.31
CA LEU A 197 -6.84 28.39 16.99
C LEU A 197 -6.49 28.41 15.51
N LEU A 198 -7.47 28.35 14.61
CA LEU A 198 -7.24 28.50 13.16
C LEU A 198 -6.60 29.87 12.86
N PHE A 199 -7.07 30.93 13.53
CA PHE A 199 -6.49 32.27 13.42
C PHE A 199 -5.05 32.34 13.94
N VAL A 200 -4.76 31.72 15.09
CA VAL A 200 -3.41 31.61 15.64
C VAL A 200 -2.52 30.79 14.70
N LEU A 201 -3.05 29.76 14.05
CA LEU A 201 -2.31 28.90 13.11
C LEU A 201 -1.98 29.64 11.82
N VAL A 202 -2.94 30.38 11.23
CA VAL A 202 -2.71 31.24 10.06
C VAL A 202 -1.77 32.39 10.39
N PHE A 203 -1.90 33.01 11.58
CA PHE A 203 -1.02 34.06 12.06
C PHE A 203 0.43 33.57 12.24
N ASN A 204 0.61 32.37 12.80
CA ASN A 204 1.93 31.74 12.95
C ASN A 204 2.50 31.26 11.60
N LEU A 205 1.67 30.75 10.68
CA LEU A 205 2.11 30.39 9.33
C LEU A 205 2.59 31.63 8.57
N PHE A 206 1.86 32.74 8.69
CA PHE A 206 2.25 34.02 8.12
C PHE A 206 3.53 34.56 8.77
N TYR A 207 3.65 34.50 10.10
CA TYR A 207 4.86 34.93 10.82
C TYR A 207 6.08 34.09 10.44
N THR A 208 5.93 32.77 10.32
CA THR A 208 7.02 31.87 9.90
C THR A 208 7.42 32.08 8.43
N ILE A 209 6.48 32.34 7.52
CA ILE A 209 6.77 32.69 6.11
C ILE A 209 7.47 34.06 6.02
N ASN A 210 7.01 35.05 6.78
CA ASN A 210 7.58 36.39 6.82
C ASN A 210 8.99 36.39 7.45
N PHE A 211 9.19 35.55 8.48
CA PHE A 211 10.50 35.31 9.07
C PHE A 211 11.44 34.60 8.08
N MET A 212 10.96 33.62 7.30
CA MET A 212 11.74 32.96 6.24
C MET A 212 12.17 33.93 5.12
N SER A 213 11.29 34.86 4.72
CA SER A 213 11.58 35.90 3.72
C SER A 213 12.62 36.90 4.22
N ASN A 214 12.54 37.32 5.49
CA ASN A 214 13.54 38.20 6.09
C ASN A 214 14.87 37.47 6.36
N PHE A 215 14.83 36.15 6.53
CA PHE A 215 16.02 35.33 6.81
C PHE A 215 16.89 35.06 5.58
N THR A 216 16.33 35.06 4.37
CA THR A 216 17.14 35.08 3.13
C THR A 216 17.93 36.38 2.96
N ALA A 217 17.53 37.47 3.64
CA ALA A 217 18.16 38.78 3.54
C ALA A 217 19.27 39.04 4.59
N VAL A 218 19.29 38.33 5.73
CA VAL A 218 20.21 38.67 6.84
C VAL A 218 21.27 37.58 7.06
N LYS A 219 22.45 37.79 6.46
CA LYS A 219 23.70 37.09 6.79
C LYS A 219 24.27 37.60 8.13
N LYS A 220 23.99 36.96 9.28
CA LYS A 220 24.94 36.83 10.42
C LYS A 220 24.45 35.95 11.59
N LEU A 221 25.41 35.25 12.22
CA LEU A 221 25.32 34.04 13.05
C LEU A 221 24.75 34.16 14.49
N LYS A 222 24.50 35.35 15.06
CA LYS A 222 24.30 35.48 16.53
C LYS A 222 22.89 35.17 17.06
N SER A 223 21.82 35.23 16.25
CA SER A 223 20.45 35.02 16.76
C SER A 223 20.06 33.54 16.95
N HIS A 224 20.79 32.60 16.36
CA HIS A 224 20.48 31.16 16.45
C HIS A 224 20.71 30.62 17.86
N PHE A 225 21.72 31.14 18.56
CA PHE A 225 22.01 30.76 19.94
C PHE A 225 20.95 31.29 20.91
N LEU A 226 20.47 32.51 20.70
CA LEU A 226 19.45 33.13 21.54
C LEU A 226 18.09 32.44 21.41
N ILE A 227 17.72 32.03 20.18
CA ILE A 227 16.48 31.28 19.90
C ILE A 227 16.59 29.84 20.42
N LEU A 228 17.76 29.21 20.30
CA LEU A 228 18.02 27.90 20.89
C LEU A 228 17.90 27.95 22.41
N VAL A 229 18.48 28.96 23.07
CA VAL A 229 18.41 29.16 24.52
C VAL A 229 16.98 29.49 24.98
N LEU A 230 16.23 30.33 24.26
CA LEU A 230 14.83 30.63 24.59
C LEU A 230 13.92 29.41 24.44
N LEU A 231 14.12 28.60 23.39
CA LEU A 231 13.40 27.34 23.22
C LEU A 231 13.81 26.32 24.29
N LEU A 232 15.10 26.20 24.62
CA LEU A 232 15.59 25.32 25.69
C LEU A 232 15.10 25.76 27.07
N CYS A 233 15.02 27.06 27.35
CA CYS A 233 14.47 27.60 28.59
C CYS A 233 12.96 27.36 28.67
N PHE A 234 12.21 27.60 27.59
CA PHE A 234 10.78 27.29 27.54
C PHE A 234 10.53 25.79 27.72
N TRP A 235 11.44 24.96 27.21
CA TRP A 235 11.38 23.49 27.31
C TRP A 235 11.84 22.97 28.69
N ILE A 236 12.86 23.57 29.31
CA ILE A 236 13.25 23.29 30.71
C ILE A 236 12.14 23.74 31.65
N ILE A 237 11.47 24.86 31.40
CA ILE A 237 10.31 25.30 32.19
C ILE A 237 9.17 24.28 32.04
N TYR A 238 8.84 23.85 30.83
CA TYR A 238 7.87 22.78 30.58
C TYR A 238 8.26 21.44 31.27
N PHE A 239 9.54 21.10 31.26
CA PHE A 239 10.08 19.87 31.88
C PHE A 239 10.14 19.93 33.42
N VAL A 240 10.51 21.07 34.00
CA VAL A 240 10.48 21.32 35.45
C VAL A 240 9.03 21.31 35.94
N LEU A 241 8.09 21.86 35.17
CA LEU A 241 6.65 21.76 35.43
C LEU A 241 6.12 20.32 35.38
N MET A 242 6.62 19.48 34.46
CA MET A 242 6.30 18.05 34.39
C MET A 242 6.89 17.23 35.55
N LYS A 243 8.08 17.61 36.06
CA LYS A 243 8.82 16.83 37.07
C LYS A 243 8.53 17.25 38.52
N MET A 244 8.06 18.47 38.76
CA MET A 244 7.73 18.99 40.10
C MET A 244 6.32 18.60 40.61
N GLY A 245 5.77 17.46 40.18
CA GLY A 245 4.54 16.89 40.76
C GLY A 245 3.27 17.76 40.65
N GLY A 246 3.34 18.96 40.05
CA GLY A 246 2.26 19.94 39.97
C GLY A 246 1.21 19.68 38.89
N ILE A 247 1.21 18.48 38.31
CA ILE A 247 0.22 18.00 37.34
C ILE A 247 -0.47 16.71 37.84
N SER A 248 -0.24 16.27 39.08
CA SER A 248 -1.17 15.29 39.69
C SER A 248 -2.61 15.85 39.79
N SER A 249 -2.79 17.17 39.72
CA SER A 249 -4.08 17.85 39.61
C SER A 249 -4.51 18.20 38.16
N PHE A 250 -3.66 17.92 37.16
CA PHE A 250 -4.04 17.91 35.74
C PHE A 250 -4.11 16.47 35.19
N ILE A 251 -4.26 15.48 36.10
CA ILE A 251 -4.94 14.22 35.82
C ILE A 251 -6.41 14.59 35.61
N LEU A 252 -6.72 15.10 34.42
CA LEU A 252 -8.08 15.35 33.95
C LEU A 252 -8.75 14.06 33.44
N PHE A 253 -8.25 12.91 33.88
CA PHE A 253 -8.74 11.58 33.53
C PHE A 253 -8.50 10.61 34.69
N GLU A 254 -9.20 10.86 35.80
CA GLU A 254 -9.80 9.73 36.51
C GLU A 254 -10.88 9.15 35.59
N TYR A 255 -10.77 7.86 35.33
CA TYR A 255 -11.48 7.10 34.28
C TYR A 255 -13.00 7.01 34.47
N GLN A 256 -13.58 7.66 35.49
CA GLN A 256 -14.98 7.45 35.87
C GLN A 256 -15.93 8.64 35.68
N LEU A 257 -15.50 9.85 35.30
CA LEU A 257 -16.39 11.02 35.42
C LEU A 257 -16.48 12.01 34.25
N ILE A 258 -15.88 11.77 33.06
CA ILE A 258 -16.04 12.74 31.95
C ILE A 258 -16.29 12.06 30.58
N PRO A 259 -17.57 11.89 30.17
CA PRO A 259 -17.94 11.49 28.81
C PRO A 259 -17.66 12.57 27.74
N ASN A 260 -17.36 13.81 28.11
CA ASN A 260 -17.39 14.96 27.19
C ASN A 260 -16.03 15.48 26.69
N LEU A 261 -14.89 14.98 27.20
CA LEU A 261 -13.57 15.24 26.58
C LEU A 261 -13.33 14.41 25.30
N ILE A 262 -14.27 13.51 25.00
CA ILE A 262 -14.41 12.74 23.76
C ILE A 262 -14.65 13.66 22.53
N SER A 263 -14.90 14.95 22.75
CA SER A 263 -15.20 15.96 21.71
C SER A 263 -13.98 16.67 21.10
N LEU A 264 -12.75 16.39 21.53
CA LEU A 264 -11.57 16.97 20.89
C LEU A 264 -11.36 16.25 19.55
N ASN A 265 -11.84 16.86 18.46
CA ASN A 265 -11.73 16.31 17.11
C ASN A 265 -10.26 15.93 16.86
N LEU A 266 -10.02 14.64 16.67
CA LEU A 266 -8.71 14.01 16.50
C LEU A 266 -7.91 14.61 15.32
N GLU A 267 -8.60 15.25 14.39
CA GLU A 267 -8.06 16.11 13.33
C GLU A 267 -7.18 17.24 13.89
N GLN A 268 -7.53 17.83 15.03
CA GLN A 268 -6.77 18.89 15.68
C GLN A 268 -5.47 18.36 16.26
N VAL A 269 -5.52 17.21 16.93
CA VAL A 269 -4.35 16.49 17.46
C VAL A 269 -3.39 16.17 16.30
N PHE A 270 -3.93 15.69 15.17
CA PHE A 270 -3.17 15.48 13.94
C PHE A 270 -2.51 16.77 13.41
N PHE A 271 -3.22 17.89 13.33
CA PHE A 271 -2.65 19.15 12.86
C PHE A 271 -1.53 19.68 13.76
N TYR A 272 -1.66 19.56 15.09
CA TYR A 272 -0.59 19.93 16.02
C TYR A 272 0.66 19.08 15.84
N PHE A 273 0.51 17.77 15.65
CA PHE A 273 1.64 16.87 15.44
C PHE A 273 2.28 17.02 14.07
N LEU A 274 1.50 17.20 13.00
CA LEU A 274 2.00 17.51 11.66
C LEU A 274 2.80 18.83 11.68
N PHE A 275 2.31 19.84 12.38
CA PHE A 275 2.99 21.13 12.55
C PHE A 275 4.33 20.98 13.30
N LEU A 276 4.33 20.26 14.43
CA LEU A 276 5.54 19.99 15.21
C LEU A 276 6.59 19.20 14.40
N LEU A 277 6.12 18.29 13.56
CA LEU A 277 6.93 17.47 12.66
C LEU A 277 7.52 18.28 11.49
N ILE A 278 6.75 19.19 10.88
CA ILE A 278 7.25 20.13 9.86
C ILE A 278 8.32 21.03 10.47
N ILE A 279 8.11 21.52 11.70
CA ILE A 279 9.10 22.32 12.43
C ILE A 279 10.37 21.49 12.66
N LEU A 280 10.27 20.29 13.23
CA LEU A 280 11.43 19.41 13.49
C LEU A 280 12.18 19.02 12.21
N PHE A 281 11.48 18.71 11.13
CA PHE A 281 12.06 18.39 9.83
C PHE A 281 12.78 19.59 9.20
N LYS A 282 12.22 20.80 9.35
CA LYS A 282 12.85 22.03 8.85
C LYS A 282 14.03 22.47 9.74
N LEU A 283 13.95 22.24 11.04
CA LEU A 283 15.01 22.52 12.02
C LEU A 283 16.21 21.62 11.76
N THR A 284 15.98 20.33 11.51
CA THR A 284 17.03 19.39 11.07
C THR A 284 17.62 19.82 9.72
N ILE A 285 16.82 20.07 8.67
CA ILE A 285 17.35 20.54 7.37
C ILE A 285 18.16 21.84 7.49
N SER A 286 17.71 22.77 8.35
CA SER A 286 18.38 24.05 8.61
C SER A 286 19.74 23.86 9.30
N LEU A 287 19.79 23.02 10.34
CA LEU A 287 21.04 22.62 11.01
C LEU A 287 22.01 21.93 10.02
N PHE A 288 21.50 21.14 9.08
CA PHE A 288 22.31 20.32 8.17
C PHE A 288 22.75 21.00 6.86
N LYS A 289 22.11 22.09 6.41
CA LYS A 289 22.54 22.83 5.20
C LYS A 289 23.74 23.77 5.42
N SER A 290 24.01 24.16 6.65
CA SER A 290 25.06 25.12 6.98
C SER A 290 26.44 24.47 7.12
N LYS A 291 27.12 24.20 5.99
CA LYS A 291 28.51 23.69 5.97
C LYS A 291 29.48 24.53 6.83
N LYS A 292 29.26 25.86 6.91
CA LYS A 292 30.12 26.80 7.66
C LYS A 292 29.84 26.82 9.18
N ALA A 293 28.58 26.70 9.63
CA ALA A 293 28.28 26.64 11.07
C ALA A 293 28.69 25.30 11.68
N ALA A 294 28.52 24.20 10.93
CA ALA A 294 29.01 22.89 11.34
C ALA A 294 30.53 22.89 11.51
N GLN A 295 31.30 23.40 10.55
CA GLN A 295 32.77 23.47 10.65
C GLN A 295 33.27 24.32 11.84
N LEU A 296 32.63 25.45 12.16
CA LEU A 296 33.03 26.33 13.26
C LEU A 296 32.69 25.76 14.65
N ALA A 297 31.57 25.05 14.81
CA ALA A 297 31.22 24.37 16.06
C ALA A 297 32.02 23.07 16.26
N LEU A 298 32.32 22.33 15.18
CA LEU A 298 33.06 21.06 15.20
C LEU A 298 34.52 21.19 15.65
N ILE A 299 35.15 22.35 15.51
CA ILE A 299 36.57 22.52 15.84
C ILE A 299 36.78 22.78 17.34
N ARG A 300 35.83 23.44 18.03
CA ARG A 300 36.02 23.91 19.42
C ARG A 300 35.24 23.11 20.48
N PHE A 301 34.12 22.46 20.13
CA PHE A 301 33.25 21.73 21.07
C PHE A 301 32.71 20.40 20.48
N ARG A 302 33.57 19.63 19.80
CA ARG A 302 33.17 18.42 19.04
C ARG A 302 32.47 17.35 19.88
N THR A 303 32.94 17.12 21.10
CA THR A 303 32.38 16.13 22.02
C THR A 303 31.05 16.58 22.61
N PHE A 304 30.96 17.84 23.07
CA PHE A 304 29.74 18.40 23.67
C PHE A 304 28.59 18.51 22.66
N THR A 305 28.86 19.00 21.46
CA THR A 305 27.85 19.10 20.39
C THR A 305 27.35 17.73 19.92
N ALA A 306 28.22 16.72 19.92
CA ALA A 306 27.83 15.34 19.63
C ALA A 306 26.96 14.73 20.73
N VAL A 307 27.38 14.84 21.99
CA VAL A 307 26.62 14.33 23.15
C VAL A 307 25.25 15.00 23.22
N PHE A 308 25.18 16.32 23.01
CA PHE A 308 23.92 17.06 23.01
C PHE A 308 23.01 16.69 21.82
N SER A 309 23.56 16.54 20.62
CA SER A 309 22.80 16.07 19.45
C SER A 309 22.28 14.64 19.63
N PHE A 310 23.03 13.81 20.35
CA PHE A 310 22.67 12.44 20.66
C PHE A 310 21.55 12.37 21.72
N LEU A 311 21.69 13.12 22.82
CA LEU A 311 20.67 13.21 23.86
C LEU A 311 19.36 13.79 23.34
N SER A 312 19.44 14.87 22.54
CA SER A 312 18.25 15.46 21.90
C SER A 312 17.59 14.50 20.91
N GLY A 313 18.37 13.67 20.20
CA GLY A 313 17.83 12.61 19.34
C GLY A 313 17.04 11.56 20.11
N ILE A 314 17.54 11.11 21.27
CA ILE A 314 16.83 10.15 22.16
C ILE A 314 15.54 10.77 22.69
N ILE A 315 15.58 12.02 23.14
CA ILE A 315 14.42 12.74 23.65
C ILE A 315 13.33 12.89 22.57
N ILE A 316 13.72 13.29 21.35
CA ILE A 316 12.77 13.45 20.23
C ILE A 316 12.19 12.09 19.83
N ALA A 317 13.00 11.03 19.81
CA ALA A 317 12.54 9.67 19.53
C ALA A 317 11.49 9.22 20.56
N HIS A 318 11.74 9.46 21.85
CA HIS A 318 10.82 9.14 22.93
C HIS A 318 9.50 9.91 22.84
N LEU A 319 9.55 11.22 22.53
CA LEU A 319 8.35 12.04 22.30
C LEU A 319 7.51 11.52 21.13
N LEU A 320 8.15 11.20 20.01
CA LEU A 320 7.46 10.69 18.83
C LEU A 320 6.84 9.32 19.10
N PHE A 321 7.56 8.43 19.78
CA PHE A 321 7.02 7.14 20.15
C PHE A 321 5.80 7.28 21.08
N SER A 322 5.92 8.13 22.11
CA SER A 322 4.83 8.43 23.04
C SER A 322 3.61 9.02 22.32
N SER A 323 3.81 9.84 21.29
CA SER A 323 2.71 10.39 20.49
C SER A 323 1.96 9.33 19.68
N ILE A 324 2.68 8.34 19.14
CA ILE A 324 2.08 7.21 18.41
C ILE A 324 1.24 6.37 19.38
N GLU A 325 1.74 6.10 20.58
CA GLU A 325 1.01 5.37 21.61
C GLU A 325 -0.22 6.12 22.13
N LEU A 326 -0.13 7.45 22.23
CA LEU A 326 -1.25 8.30 22.65
C LEU A 326 -2.41 8.28 21.64
N ILE A 327 -2.11 8.29 20.34
CA ILE A 327 -3.13 8.16 19.29
C ILE A 327 -3.86 6.83 19.41
N ALA A 328 -3.13 5.76 19.73
CA ALA A 328 -3.70 4.43 19.91
C ALA A 328 -4.50 4.28 21.21
N HIS A 329 -4.16 5.05 22.24
CA HIS A 329 -4.91 5.11 23.48
C HIS A 329 -6.29 5.75 23.29
N TYR A 330 -6.36 6.83 22.52
CA TYR A 330 -7.60 7.59 22.30
C TYR A 330 -8.34 7.23 21.01
N SER A 331 -7.80 6.34 20.16
CA SER A 331 -8.48 5.91 18.93
C SER A 331 -9.69 5.05 19.28
N GLN A 332 -10.89 5.52 18.91
CA GLN A 332 -12.12 4.73 19.05
C GLN A 332 -12.28 3.68 17.95
N VAL A 333 -11.46 3.74 16.90
CA VAL A 333 -11.49 2.84 15.76
C VAL A 333 -10.63 1.63 16.04
N ASN A 334 -11.18 0.44 15.84
CA ASN A 334 -10.42 -0.80 15.88
C ASN A 334 -9.45 -0.86 14.69
N LEU A 335 -8.16 -0.86 15.00
CA LEU A 335 -7.07 -0.92 14.01
C LEU A 335 -6.62 -2.36 13.74
N ASP A 336 -7.18 -3.35 14.43
CA ASP A 336 -6.83 -4.75 14.22
C ASP A 336 -7.54 -5.32 12.99
N VAL A 337 -6.73 -5.79 12.05
CA VAL A 337 -7.21 -6.41 10.80
C VAL A 337 -7.82 -7.79 11.06
N THR A 338 -7.40 -8.45 12.13
CA THR A 338 -7.91 -9.78 12.50
C THR A 338 -9.30 -9.79 13.12
N GLU A 339 -9.88 -8.61 13.38
CA GLU A 339 -11.25 -8.49 13.87
C GLU A 339 -12.21 -7.91 12.82
N SER A 340 -11.70 -7.19 11.83
CA SER A 340 -12.53 -6.65 10.75
C SER A 340 -11.70 -6.30 9.50
N VAL A 341 -12.18 -6.70 8.33
CA VAL A 341 -11.61 -6.34 7.01
C VAL A 341 -12.24 -5.06 6.43
N LEU A 342 -13.31 -4.54 7.04
CA LEU A 342 -13.98 -3.34 6.55
C LEU A 342 -13.16 -2.08 6.84
N PHE A 343 -12.86 -1.33 5.78
CA PHE A 343 -12.17 -0.04 5.87
C PHE A 343 -13.20 1.10 5.85
N THR A 344 -13.41 1.73 7.01
CA THR A 344 -14.08 3.03 7.08
C THR A 344 -13.10 4.13 6.70
N ASN A 345 -13.60 5.26 6.20
CA ASN A 345 -12.76 6.41 5.83
C ASN A 345 -11.85 6.86 7.00
N HIS A 346 -12.37 6.79 8.23
CA HIS A 346 -11.60 7.08 9.44
C HIS A 346 -10.46 6.08 9.64
N ARG A 347 -10.71 4.77 9.49
CA ARG A 347 -9.67 3.74 9.64
C ARG A 347 -8.52 3.93 8.66
N VAL A 348 -8.82 4.28 7.41
CA VAL A 348 -7.79 4.58 6.39
C VAL A 348 -6.97 5.79 6.81
N LEU A 349 -7.62 6.87 7.27
CA LEU A 349 -6.93 8.04 7.79
C LEU A 349 -5.98 7.68 8.95
N TYR A 350 -6.43 6.84 9.90
CA TYR A 350 -5.59 6.39 11.01
C TYR A 350 -4.32 5.66 10.57
N TYR A 351 -4.42 4.72 9.63
CA TYR A 351 -3.23 4.03 9.10
C TYR A 351 -2.27 5.01 8.41
N ILE A 352 -2.78 5.97 7.63
CA ILE A 352 -1.93 6.99 6.99
C ILE A 352 -1.20 7.84 8.03
N VAL A 353 -1.90 8.29 9.08
CA VAL A 353 -1.30 9.10 10.16
C VAL A 353 -0.23 8.32 10.90
N LEU A 354 -0.54 7.08 11.28
CA LEU A 354 0.39 6.18 11.95
C LEU A 354 1.64 5.92 11.10
N MET A 355 1.48 5.65 9.80
CA MET A 355 2.61 5.49 8.89
C MET A 355 3.46 6.76 8.76
N LEU A 356 2.85 7.94 8.66
CA LEU A 356 3.56 9.22 8.61
C LEU A 356 4.41 9.45 9.86
N LEU A 357 3.83 9.21 11.05
CA LEU A 357 4.53 9.37 12.33
C LEU A 357 5.67 8.36 12.49
N SER A 358 5.44 7.08 12.19
CA SER A 358 6.49 6.05 12.22
C SER A 358 7.61 6.36 11.21
N SER A 359 7.27 6.86 10.02
CA SER A 359 8.25 7.28 9.00
C SER A 359 9.12 8.41 9.52
N CYS A 360 8.52 9.39 10.20
CA CYS A 360 9.25 10.53 10.73
C CYS A 360 10.15 10.16 11.90
N TYR A 361 9.69 9.26 12.78
CA TYR A 361 10.54 8.63 13.79
C TYR A 361 11.79 8.02 13.15
N PHE A 362 11.62 7.26 12.06
CA PHE A 362 12.74 6.65 11.35
C PHE A 362 13.70 7.69 10.73
N PHE A 363 13.20 8.67 9.98
CA PHE A 363 14.04 9.67 9.30
C PHE A 363 14.79 10.60 10.25
N LEU A 364 14.19 10.94 11.40
CA LEU A 364 14.86 11.73 12.42
C LEU A 364 16.01 10.93 13.05
N ASN A 365 15.76 9.70 13.48
CA ASN A 365 16.80 8.80 14.00
C ASN A 365 17.91 8.56 12.99
N HIS A 366 17.57 8.39 11.71
CA HIS A 366 18.53 8.28 10.62
C HIS A 366 19.44 9.52 10.51
N SER A 367 18.85 10.71 10.57
CA SER A 367 19.59 11.98 10.49
C SER A 367 20.57 12.15 11.65
N PHE A 368 20.17 11.76 12.86
CA PHE A 368 21.05 11.77 14.05
C PHE A 368 22.18 10.75 13.93
N TYR A 369 21.90 9.53 13.49
CA TYR A 369 22.92 8.50 13.32
C TYR A 369 23.98 8.88 12.27
N LYS A 370 23.55 9.50 11.15
CA LYS A 370 24.48 9.99 10.13
C LYS A 370 25.42 11.07 10.66
N PHE A 371 24.94 11.93 11.56
CA PHE A 371 25.77 12.91 12.26
C PHE A 371 26.76 12.21 13.20
N PHE A 372 26.31 11.16 13.89
CA PHE A 372 27.12 10.38 14.82
C PHE A 372 28.29 9.67 14.13
N ILE A 373 28.08 8.92 13.03
CA ILE A 373 29.17 8.25 12.29
C ILE A 373 30.20 9.25 11.76
N LYS A 374 29.75 10.39 11.22
CA LYS A 374 30.66 11.35 10.57
C LYS A 374 31.63 12.02 11.56
N THR A 375 31.37 11.91 12.86
CA THR A 375 32.06 12.67 13.91
C THR A 375 33.05 11.82 14.73
N PHE A 376 32.90 10.49 14.75
CA PHE A 376 33.71 9.59 15.59
C PHE A 376 34.24 8.37 14.83
N ASN A 377 35.32 7.78 15.34
CA ASN A 377 35.91 6.57 14.79
C ASN A 377 35.24 5.31 15.39
N PHE A 378 35.31 4.19 14.67
CA PHE A 378 34.69 2.89 15.01
C PHE A 378 34.70 2.49 16.51
N PRO A 379 35.84 2.51 17.25
CA PRO A 379 35.85 2.11 18.66
C PRO A 379 35.06 3.04 19.60
N GLN A 380 34.89 4.31 19.23
CA GLN A 380 34.14 5.28 20.03
C GLN A 380 32.62 5.08 19.89
N HIS A 381 32.15 4.45 18.81
CA HIS A 381 30.72 4.12 18.64
C HIS A 381 30.24 3.06 19.65
N ILE A 382 31.09 2.07 19.96
CA ILE A 382 30.77 1.01 20.92
C ILE A 382 30.60 1.61 22.33
N GLY A 383 31.50 2.51 22.74
CA GLY A 383 31.42 3.18 24.03
C GLY A 383 30.13 3.99 24.22
N PHE A 384 29.64 4.66 23.17
CA PHE A 384 28.38 5.41 23.21
C PHE A 384 27.13 4.51 23.21
N ILE A 385 27.17 3.35 22.55
CA ILE A 385 26.07 2.35 22.65
C ILE A 385 25.98 1.83 24.09
N VAL A 386 27.12 1.57 24.74
CA VAL A 386 27.18 1.18 26.15
C VAL A 386 26.68 2.29 27.07
N ILE A 387 27.06 3.55 26.81
CA ILE A 387 26.53 4.72 27.55
C ILE A 387 25.02 4.89 27.33
N LEU A 388 24.50 4.61 26.12
CA LEU A 388 23.06 4.68 25.83
C LEU A 388 22.30 3.60 26.61
N LEU A 389 22.79 2.35 26.62
CA LEU A 389 22.26 1.26 27.44
C LEU A 389 22.24 1.61 28.93
N LEU A 390 23.36 2.14 29.46
CA LEU A 390 23.47 2.59 30.84
C LEU A 390 22.53 3.77 31.15
N SER A 391 22.41 4.74 30.25
CA SER A 391 21.54 5.91 30.43
C SER A 391 20.07 5.54 30.52
N TYR A 392 19.65 4.48 29.82
CA TYR A 392 18.27 3.99 29.86
C TYR A 392 17.98 3.17 31.13
N PHE A 393 18.99 2.51 31.70
CA PHE A 393 18.91 1.81 32.99
C PHE A 393 18.77 2.80 34.17
N ILE A 394 19.41 3.96 34.07
CA ILE A 394 19.47 4.98 35.14
C ILE A 394 18.37 6.04 34.99
N SER A 395 17.77 6.14 33.81
CA SER A 395 16.76 7.15 33.47
C SER A 395 15.39 6.86 34.11
N PRO A 396 14.56 7.90 34.40
CA PRO A 396 13.16 7.74 34.81
C PRO A 396 12.28 7.03 33.77
N PHE A 397 12.80 6.74 32.58
CA PHE A 397 12.12 6.02 31.48
C PHE A 397 12.26 4.49 31.53
N GLY A 398 12.75 3.92 32.64
CA GLY A 398 13.15 2.52 32.79
C GLY A 398 12.09 1.43 32.57
N SER A 399 10.82 1.76 32.31
CA SER A 399 9.79 0.80 31.85
C SER A 399 9.67 0.71 30.32
N GLN A 400 10.34 1.59 29.58
CA GLN A 400 10.15 1.76 28.13
C GLN A 400 11.31 1.25 27.26
N TRP A 401 11.93 0.13 27.66
CA TRP A 401 13.08 -0.51 26.99
C TRP A 401 12.90 -0.76 25.48
N TYR A 402 11.66 -0.93 25.06
CA TYR A 402 11.31 -1.18 23.67
C TYR A 402 11.60 -0.01 22.72
N ILE A 403 11.59 1.24 23.20
CA ILE A 403 11.98 2.41 22.39
C ILE A 403 13.47 2.30 22.04
N LEU A 404 14.28 1.89 23.02
CA LEU A 404 15.71 1.68 22.84
C LEU A 404 16.02 0.53 21.87
N ILE A 405 15.29 -0.59 21.97
CA ILE A 405 15.41 -1.71 21.01
C ILE A 405 15.14 -1.21 19.59
N SER A 406 14.09 -0.41 19.39
CA SER A 406 13.77 0.11 18.06
C SER A 406 14.80 1.08 17.50
N GLN A 407 15.41 1.90 18.36
CA GLN A 407 16.46 2.83 17.99
C GLN A 407 17.76 2.10 17.64
N LEU A 408 18.13 1.08 18.42
CA LEU A 408 19.25 0.18 18.11
C LEU A 408 19.00 -0.60 16.82
N MET A 409 17.77 -1.01 16.54
CA MET A 409 17.42 -1.70 15.30
C MET A 409 17.62 -0.79 14.08
N ILE A 410 17.19 0.48 14.14
CA ILE A 410 17.48 1.47 13.09
C ILE A 410 18.99 1.64 12.90
N TRP A 411 19.74 1.80 14.00
CA TRP A 411 21.19 2.00 13.91
C TRP A 411 21.92 0.76 13.40
N GLY A 412 21.47 -0.44 13.76
CA GLY A 412 21.96 -1.71 13.24
C GLY A 412 21.69 -1.87 11.75
N ILE A 413 20.46 -1.57 11.30
CA ILE A 413 20.10 -1.54 9.88
C ILE A 413 21.02 -0.55 9.13
N MET A 414 21.26 0.62 9.69
CA MET A 414 22.12 1.62 9.08
C MET A 414 23.60 1.23 9.04
N PHE A 415 24.09 0.60 10.11
CA PHE A 415 25.44 0.09 10.21
C PHE A 415 25.70 -1.00 9.17
N LEU A 416 24.78 -1.97 9.04
CA LEU A 416 24.89 -3.07 8.08
C LEU A 416 24.78 -2.62 6.62
N THR A 417 24.16 -1.48 6.35
CA THR A 417 23.86 -1.04 4.98
C THR A 417 24.81 0.03 4.44
N ASP A 418 25.68 0.63 5.26
CA ASP A 418 26.59 1.74 4.89
C ASP A 418 25.88 2.90 4.15
N CYS A 419 24.57 3.01 4.34
CA CYS A 419 23.70 3.87 3.56
C CYS A 419 23.75 5.31 4.06
N SER A 420 24.76 6.06 3.63
CA SER A 420 24.74 7.51 3.76
C SER A 420 23.78 8.12 2.72
N PHE A 421 22.58 8.45 3.16
CA PHE A 421 21.49 9.01 2.35
C PHE A 421 21.98 10.21 1.53
N GLN A 422 22.24 10.01 0.25
CA GLN A 422 22.39 11.06 -0.76
C GLN A 422 21.16 10.98 -1.67
N LEU A 423 20.06 11.61 -1.27
CA LEU A 423 18.84 11.80 -2.09
C LEU A 423 19.14 12.34 -3.50
N ASN A 424 20.28 13.03 -3.68
CA ASN A 424 20.68 13.59 -4.96
C ASN A 424 21.23 12.55 -5.97
N LYS A 425 21.56 11.32 -5.54
CA LYS A 425 22.03 10.24 -6.42
C LYS A 425 21.31 8.96 -6.04
N LEU A 426 20.16 8.72 -6.68
CA LEU A 426 19.33 7.53 -6.47
C LEU A 426 20.08 6.28 -6.96
N LYS A 427 20.81 5.63 -6.05
CA LYS A 427 21.57 4.39 -6.26
C LYS A 427 20.75 3.19 -5.77
N TYR A 428 21.12 1.99 -6.21
CA TYR A 428 20.66 0.65 -5.80
C TYR A 428 20.08 0.53 -4.39
N ILE A 429 20.83 1.10 -3.45
CA ILE A 429 20.49 1.20 -2.04
C ILE A 429 19.09 1.74 -1.76
N THR A 430 18.52 2.62 -2.60
CA THR A 430 17.28 3.33 -2.27
C THR A 430 16.06 2.42 -2.19
N LEU A 431 15.91 1.42 -3.06
CA LEU A 431 14.73 0.55 -3.07
C LEU A 431 14.77 -0.47 -1.93
N PHE A 432 15.93 -1.09 -1.70
CA PHE A 432 16.19 -1.93 -0.53
C PHE A 432 16.01 -1.16 0.79
N TYR A 433 16.43 0.11 0.81
CA TYR A 433 16.26 0.99 1.96
C TYR A 433 14.78 1.37 2.20
N LEU A 434 13.99 1.64 1.16
CA LEU A 434 12.54 1.84 1.28
C LEU A 434 11.82 0.60 1.83
N MET A 435 12.28 -0.61 1.48
CA MET A 435 11.76 -1.85 2.07
C MET A 435 12.08 -1.94 3.56
N LEU A 436 13.32 -1.67 3.96
CA LEU A 436 13.71 -1.67 5.38
C LEU A 436 12.90 -0.66 6.20
N ILE A 437 12.62 0.51 5.62
CA ILE A 437 11.70 1.49 6.23
C ILE A 437 10.31 0.88 6.39
N SER A 438 9.79 0.23 5.35
CA SER A 438 8.46 -0.39 5.37
C SER A 438 8.36 -1.48 6.45
N ILE A 439 9.38 -2.33 6.60
CA ILE A 439 9.45 -3.34 7.67
C ILE A 439 9.43 -2.66 9.04
N PHE A 440 10.27 -1.64 9.25
CA PHE A 440 10.32 -0.90 10.51
C PHE A 440 8.98 -0.26 10.87
N VAL A 441 8.36 0.44 9.92
CA VAL A 441 7.04 1.07 10.08
C VAL A 441 5.98 0.02 10.42
N SER A 442 6.09 -1.18 9.86
CA SER A 442 5.12 -2.26 10.08
C SER A 442 5.22 -2.87 11.48
N VAL A 443 6.44 -3.16 11.94
CA VAL A 443 6.68 -3.67 13.29
C VAL A 443 6.25 -2.66 14.35
N MET A 444 6.54 -1.37 14.12
CA MET A 444 6.10 -0.29 14.99
C MET A 444 4.58 -0.22 15.11
N ASN A 445 3.88 -0.18 13.99
CA ASN A 445 2.42 -0.06 14.00
C ASN A 445 1.72 -1.34 14.49
N ALA A 446 2.26 -2.53 14.24
CA ALA A 446 1.71 -3.76 14.79
C ALA A 446 1.71 -3.78 16.33
N ARG A 447 2.76 -3.24 16.96
CA ARG A 447 2.79 -3.06 18.42
C ARG A 447 1.70 -2.10 18.90
N VAL A 448 1.52 -1.00 18.17
CA VAL A 448 0.52 0.02 18.49
C VAL A 448 -0.88 -0.56 18.40
N ILE A 449 -1.14 -1.39 17.38
CA ILE A 449 -2.38 -2.14 17.20
C ILE A 449 -2.58 -3.12 18.37
N PHE A 450 -1.55 -3.86 18.78
CA PHE A 450 -1.62 -4.77 19.94
C PHE A 450 -2.01 -4.05 21.24
N ILE A 451 -1.37 -2.92 21.57
CA ILE A 451 -1.69 -2.14 22.77
C ILE A 451 -3.11 -1.57 22.69
N SER A 452 -3.53 -1.12 21.50
CA SER A 452 -4.89 -0.64 21.26
C SER A 452 -5.93 -1.76 21.45
N HIS A 453 -5.62 -2.96 20.99
CA HIS A 453 -6.46 -4.15 21.15
C HIS A 453 -6.65 -4.51 22.63
N GLU A 454 -5.57 -4.69 23.41
CA GLU A 454 -5.68 -5.05 24.84
C GLU A 454 -6.56 -4.06 25.63
N ARG A 455 -6.43 -2.76 25.32
CA ARG A 455 -7.24 -1.73 25.95
C ARG A 455 -8.69 -1.78 25.49
N SER A 456 -8.93 -1.89 24.19
CA SER A 456 -10.29 -2.01 23.64
C SER A 456 -11.01 -3.24 24.22
N GLU A 457 -10.29 -4.36 24.34
CA GLU A 457 -10.79 -5.60 24.92
C GLU A 457 -11.14 -5.43 26.40
N LEU A 458 -10.32 -4.71 27.17
CA LEU A 458 -10.62 -4.37 28.55
C LEU A 458 -11.91 -3.55 28.68
N VAL A 459 -12.07 -2.50 27.87
CA VAL A 459 -13.30 -1.68 27.88
C VAL A 459 -14.52 -2.53 27.55
N GLN A 460 -14.41 -3.42 26.55
CA GLN A 460 -15.51 -4.33 26.20
C GLN A 460 -15.86 -5.29 27.34
N LYS A 461 -14.88 -5.80 28.09
CA LYS A 461 -15.14 -6.63 29.28
C LYS A 461 -15.80 -5.85 30.41
N GLN A 462 -15.41 -4.58 30.60
CA GLN A 462 -16.06 -3.69 31.57
C GLN A 462 -17.52 -3.42 31.19
N ASP A 463 -17.77 -3.04 29.93
CA ASP A 463 -19.12 -2.81 29.42
C ASP A 463 -19.98 -4.09 29.51
N TYR A 464 -19.40 -5.26 29.22
CA TYR A 464 -20.08 -6.54 29.34
C TYR A 464 -20.37 -6.91 30.80
N ALA A 465 -19.44 -6.64 31.71
CA ALA A 465 -19.66 -6.80 33.13
C ALA A 465 -20.82 -5.92 33.62
N ILE A 466 -20.84 -4.65 33.22
CA ILE A 466 -21.90 -3.70 33.55
C ILE A 466 -23.25 -4.21 33.01
N LYS A 467 -23.29 -4.73 31.77
CA LYS A 467 -24.49 -5.35 31.19
C LYS A 467 -25.00 -6.53 32.00
N ILE A 468 -24.12 -7.40 32.51
CA ILE A 468 -24.50 -8.52 33.39
C ILE A 468 -24.98 -8.00 34.75
N GLN A 469 -24.41 -6.90 35.25
CA GLN A 469 -24.77 -6.32 36.54
C GLN A 469 -26.12 -5.58 36.52
N ILE A 470 -26.51 -4.94 35.41
CA ILE A 470 -27.77 -4.18 35.24
C ILE A 470 -28.96 -5.08 34.86
N SER A 471 -28.98 -6.37 35.22
CA SER A 471 -29.92 -7.37 34.66
C SER A 471 -31.44 -7.21 34.90
N THR A 472 -31.94 -6.03 35.30
CA THR A 472 -33.35 -5.66 35.27
C THR A 472 -33.78 -5.26 33.85
N ASP A 473 -34.72 -6.01 33.28
CA ASP A 473 -35.31 -5.77 31.96
C ASP A 473 -36.43 -4.72 32.05
N SER A 474 -36.06 -3.43 32.03
CA SER A 474 -37.01 -2.32 32.18
C SER A 474 -38.12 -2.31 31.11
N ILE A 475 -37.80 -2.68 29.87
CA ILE A 475 -38.81 -2.83 28.81
C ILE A 475 -39.77 -3.98 29.13
N GLY A 476 -39.25 -5.10 29.67
CA GLY A 476 -40.08 -6.21 30.13
C GLY A 476 -41.01 -5.79 31.26
N GLU A 477 -40.51 -5.02 32.23
CA GLU A 477 -41.30 -4.46 33.33
C GLU A 477 -42.45 -3.57 32.81
N TYR A 478 -42.19 -2.74 31.78
CA TYR A 478 -43.24 -1.95 31.12
C TYR A 478 -44.32 -2.81 30.46
N PHE A 479 -43.93 -3.81 29.67
CA PHE A 479 -44.90 -4.68 29.00
C PHE A 479 -45.71 -5.54 29.98
N ILE A 480 -45.09 -5.99 31.08
CA ILE A 480 -45.78 -6.68 32.16
C ILE A 480 -46.81 -5.74 32.81
N SER A 481 -46.45 -4.46 33.02
CA SER A 481 -47.35 -3.46 33.60
C SER A 481 -48.52 -3.15 32.68
N SER A 482 -48.25 -2.92 31.39
CA SER A 482 -49.28 -2.68 30.37
C SER A 482 -50.23 -3.86 30.22
N LEU A 483 -49.72 -5.10 30.33
CA LEU A 483 -50.58 -6.28 30.32
C LEU A 483 -51.51 -6.30 31.55
N GLY A 484 -51.01 -5.93 32.73
CA GLY A 484 -51.82 -5.84 33.94
C GLY A 484 -53.03 -4.93 33.77
N GLU A 485 -52.83 -3.75 33.19
CA GLU A 485 -53.89 -2.79 32.89
C GLU A 485 -54.91 -3.33 31.86
N LYS A 486 -54.45 -4.08 30.85
CA LYS A 486 -55.33 -4.74 29.87
C LYS A 486 -56.16 -5.85 30.50
N ILE A 487 -55.60 -6.62 31.44
CA ILE A 487 -56.28 -7.71 32.13
C ILE A 487 -57.35 -7.16 33.08
N GLU A 488 -57.05 -6.09 33.82
CA GLU A 488 -58.00 -5.44 34.74
C GLU A 488 -59.25 -4.94 34.00
N ASN A 489 -59.08 -4.47 32.76
CA ASN A 489 -60.15 -3.92 31.93
C ASN A 489 -60.80 -4.93 30.96
N ASP A 490 -60.37 -6.19 30.91
CA ASP A 490 -60.92 -7.17 29.94
C ASP A 490 -62.27 -7.76 30.43
N PRO A 491 -63.36 -7.59 29.64
CA PRO A 491 -64.70 -8.03 30.02
C PRO A 491 -64.86 -9.56 30.02
N ILE A 492 -64.05 -10.30 29.27
CA ILE A 492 -64.09 -11.76 29.20
C ILE A 492 -63.44 -12.34 30.45
N ILE A 493 -62.29 -11.79 30.87
CA ILE A 493 -61.59 -12.24 32.08
C ILE A 493 -62.46 -11.97 33.32
N SER A 494 -62.97 -10.75 33.49
CA SER A 494 -63.82 -10.39 34.63
C SER A 494 -65.13 -11.19 34.69
N LEU A 495 -65.74 -11.52 33.55
CA LEU A 495 -66.98 -12.30 33.48
C LEU A 495 -66.74 -13.80 33.70
N ARG A 496 -65.62 -14.35 33.21
CA ARG A 496 -65.26 -15.77 33.39
C ARG A 496 -64.72 -16.07 34.78
N PHE A 497 -64.09 -15.10 35.44
CA PHE A 497 -63.64 -15.21 36.83
C PHE A 497 -64.80 -15.47 37.82
N LYS A 498 -66.07 -15.32 37.38
CA LYS A 498 -67.28 -15.62 38.16
C LYS A 498 -67.65 -17.12 38.23
N ASN A 499 -67.14 -17.99 37.34
CA ASN A 499 -67.61 -19.39 37.21
C ASN A 499 -66.50 -20.43 37.47
N GLU A 500 -66.67 -21.27 38.51
CA GLU A 500 -65.67 -22.19 39.07
C GLU A 500 -65.08 -23.28 38.17
N LEU A 501 -65.90 -23.92 37.34
CA LEU A 501 -65.53 -25.23 36.80
C LEU A 501 -64.94 -25.22 35.37
N LEU A 502 -64.93 -24.07 34.68
CA LEU A 502 -64.54 -23.97 33.25
C LEU A 502 -63.76 -22.68 32.90
N ALA A 503 -63.33 -21.90 33.89
CA ALA A 503 -62.76 -20.57 33.66
C ALA A 503 -61.24 -20.56 33.44
N THR A 504 -60.50 -21.52 34.00
CA THR A 504 -59.03 -21.48 34.06
C THR A 504 -58.40 -21.50 32.66
N ASP A 505 -58.78 -22.45 31.81
CA ASP A 505 -58.22 -22.58 30.46
C ASP A 505 -58.53 -21.34 29.58
N VAL A 506 -59.75 -20.81 29.68
CA VAL A 506 -60.19 -19.65 28.87
C VAL A 506 -59.50 -18.36 29.33
N ILE A 507 -59.32 -18.17 30.64
CA ILE A 507 -58.60 -17.01 31.19
C ILE A 507 -57.12 -17.09 30.83
N GLU A 508 -56.48 -18.25 30.95
CA GLU A 508 -55.08 -18.43 30.57
C GLU A 508 -54.86 -18.19 29.07
N ASP A 509 -55.72 -18.75 28.21
CA ASP A 509 -55.66 -18.52 26.76
C ASP A 509 -55.88 -17.04 26.42
N ARG A 510 -56.80 -16.35 27.11
CA ARG A 510 -57.05 -14.92 26.91
C ARG A 510 -55.89 -14.05 27.39
N ILE A 511 -55.29 -14.36 28.54
CA ILE A 511 -54.09 -13.66 29.04
C ILE A 511 -52.93 -13.82 28.04
N ARG A 512 -52.74 -15.04 27.51
CA ARG A 512 -51.70 -15.31 26.49
C ARG A 512 -51.99 -14.65 25.15
N GLU A 513 -53.25 -14.38 24.81
CA GLU A 513 -53.65 -13.60 23.63
C GLU A 513 -53.38 -12.10 23.81
N LEU A 514 -53.61 -11.56 25.02
CA LEU A 514 -53.38 -10.15 25.35
C LEU A 514 -51.89 -9.81 25.57
N GLN A 515 -51.07 -10.82 25.88
CA GLN A 515 -49.64 -10.68 26.16
C GLN A 515 -48.88 -10.18 24.92
N ALA A 516 -48.01 -9.17 25.11
CA ALA A 516 -47.09 -8.71 24.08
C ALA A 516 -46.08 -9.81 23.70
N SER A 517 -45.74 -9.91 22.42
CA SER A 517 -44.77 -10.88 21.90
C SER A 517 -43.39 -10.72 22.54
N TYR A 518 -43.03 -9.52 22.98
CA TYR A 518 -41.82 -9.20 23.72
C TYR A 518 -41.67 -10.06 24.98
N LEU A 519 -42.79 -10.35 25.65
CA LEU A 519 -42.81 -11.17 26.86
C LEU A 519 -42.70 -12.67 26.57
N ASN A 520 -42.71 -13.11 25.30
CA ASN A 520 -42.49 -14.52 24.94
C ASN A 520 -41.10 -15.04 25.34
N LYS A 521 -40.14 -14.14 25.62
CA LYS A 521 -38.84 -14.48 26.21
C LYS A 521 -38.93 -14.95 27.65
N TYR A 522 -40.08 -14.77 28.28
CA TYR A 522 -40.40 -15.30 29.60
C TYR A 522 -41.35 -16.48 29.46
N GLU A 523 -41.19 -17.45 30.35
CA GLU A 523 -42.16 -18.47 30.67
C GLU A 523 -43.15 -17.85 31.67
N LEU A 524 -44.42 -17.79 31.27
CA LEU A 524 -45.50 -17.26 32.06
C LEU A 524 -46.16 -18.41 32.84
N LYS A 525 -46.24 -18.26 34.16
CA LYS A 525 -47.14 -19.04 35.01
C LYS A 525 -48.22 -18.12 35.58
N THR A 526 -49.44 -18.59 35.55
CA THR A 526 -50.65 -17.87 35.97
C THR A 526 -51.17 -18.51 37.25
N TYR A 527 -51.37 -17.70 38.29
CA TYR A 527 -51.99 -18.13 39.54
C TYR A 527 -53.25 -17.30 39.76
N LEU A 528 -54.40 -17.96 39.90
CA LEU A 528 -55.67 -17.31 40.23
C LEU A 528 -55.88 -17.43 41.73
N LEU A 529 -56.03 -16.31 42.45
CA LEU A 529 -56.19 -16.26 43.89
C LEU A 529 -57.57 -15.71 44.27
N ASP A 530 -58.20 -16.32 45.28
CA ASP A 530 -59.45 -15.83 45.88
C ASP A 530 -59.22 -14.64 46.84
N ALA A 531 -60.28 -14.09 47.42
CA ALA A 531 -60.21 -12.99 48.40
C ALA A 531 -59.38 -13.31 49.66
N ASN A 532 -59.17 -14.59 49.95
CA ASN A 532 -58.41 -15.08 51.10
C ASN A 532 -56.94 -15.38 50.73
N GLY A 533 -56.56 -15.23 49.45
CA GLY A 533 -55.23 -15.52 48.94
C GLY A 533 -54.96 -17.00 48.64
N ASN A 534 -56.00 -17.84 48.61
CA ASN A 534 -55.87 -19.25 48.24
C ASN A 534 -55.93 -19.41 46.72
N ALA A 535 -55.12 -20.31 46.18
CA ALA A 535 -55.13 -20.65 44.76
C ALA A 535 -56.43 -21.36 44.37
N TYR A 536 -56.96 -21.01 43.19
CA TYR A 536 -58.24 -21.47 42.66
C TYR A 536 -58.08 -22.04 41.24
N GLY A 537 -58.63 -23.24 41.00
CA GLY A 537 -58.56 -23.96 39.71
C GLY A 537 -57.34 -24.89 39.56
N PHE A 538 -57.39 -25.80 38.59
CA PHE A 538 -56.24 -26.65 38.21
C PHE A 538 -55.35 -25.88 37.23
N THR A 539 -54.27 -25.28 37.70
CA THR A 539 -53.20 -24.82 36.80
C THR A 539 -52.42 -26.05 36.31
N ARG A 540 -52.14 -26.12 35.00
CA ARG A 540 -51.50 -27.28 34.36
C ARG A 540 -50.06 -27.55 34.84
N THR A 541 -49.49 -26.63 35.62
CA THR A 541 -48.08 -26.62 36.06
C THR A 541 -47.98 -26.73 37.58
N GLU A 542 -48.08 -27.96 38.09
CA GLU A 542 -47.64 -28.47 39.41
C GLU A 542 -47.79 -27.57 40.68
N GLY A 543 -48.54 -28.09 41.65
CA GLY A 543 -47.99 -28.62 42.91
C GLY A 543 -47.81 -27.70 44.12
N ASP A 544 -47.45 -26.43 43.95
CA ASP A 544 -47.15 -25.55 45.09
C ASP A 544 -48.21 -24.47 45.29
N ILE A 545 -48.70 -24.37 46.53
CA ILE A 545 -49.46 -23.22 47.01
C ILE A 545 -48.55 -22.00 46.85
N PHE A 546 -48.87 -21.08 45.94
CA PHE A 546 -48.16 -19.80 45.85
C PHE A 546 -48.23 -19.10 47.22
N SER A 547 -47.10 -19.04 47.94
CA SER A 547 -47.03 -18.38 49.24
C SER A 547 -46.75 -16.89 49.04
N LYS A 548 -47.57 -16.03 49.65
CA LYS A 548 -47.33 -14.57 49.69
C LYS A 548 -45.98 -14.22 50.37
N ASP A 549 -45.37 -15.16 51.10
CA ASP A 549 -44.03 -15.03 51.69
C ASP A 549 -42.91 -14.80 50.65
N LEU A 550 -43.06 -15.30 49.41
CA LEU A 550 -42.10 -15.04 48.33
C LEU A 550 -42.05 -13.56 47.91
N LEU A 551 -43.15 -12.82 48.08
CA LEU A 551 -43.23 -11.39 47.79
C LEU A 551 -42.58 -10.53 48.89
N LEU A 552 -42.42 -11.05 50.12
CA LEU A 552 -41.77 -10.32 51.23
C LEU A 552 -40.28 -10.06 50.97
N ASN A 553 -39.62 -10.93 50.20
CA ASN A 553 -38.21 -10.80 49.84
C ASN A 553 -37.99 -10.13 48.47
N ALA A 554 -39.06 -9.67 47.82
CA ALA A 554 -39.01 -9.11 46.48
C ALA A 554 -38.76 -7.59 46.50
N LYS A 555 -37.96 -7.09 45.54
CA LYS A 555 -37.76 -5.64 45.35
C LYS A 555 -38.87 -5.09 44.46
N THR A 556 -39.55 -4.04 44.90
CA THR A 556 -40.52 -3.31 44.07
C THR A 556 -39.81 -2.63 42.90
N THR A 557 -40.38 -2.74 41.71
CA THR A 557 -39.87 -2.04 40.51
C THR A 557 -40.43 -0.61 40.43
N ILE A 558 -40.09 0.12 39.35
CA ILE A 558 -40.61 1.47 39.07
C ILE A 558 -42.12 1.43 38.76
N PHE A 559 -42.61 0.30 38.24
CA PHE A 559 -44.02 0.08 37.95
C PHE A 559 -44.73 -0.51 39.18
N ASN A 560 -45.87 0.09 39.52
CA ASN A 560 -46.71 -0.39 40.60
C ASN A 560 -47.20 -1.82 40.29
N ASN A 561 -47.30 -2.66 41.33
CA ASN A 561 -47.74 -4.05 41.27
C ASN A 561 -46.77 -5.03 40.56
N ILE A 562 -45.51 -4.64 40.32
CA ILE A 562 -44.47 -5.53 39.81
C ILE A 562 -43.32 -5.68 40.82
N TYR A 563 -43.03 -6.93 41.13
CA TYR A 563 -42.02 -7.35 42.10
C TYR A 563 -40.93 -8.15 41.39
N SER A 564 -39.67 -7.79 41.63
CA SER A 564 -38.51 -8.49 41.09
C SER A 564 -37.84 -9.31 42.19
N VAL A 565 -37.63 -10.60 41.93
CA VAL A 565 -36.90 -11.52 42.82
C VAL A 565 -35.63 -11.98 42.10
N PRO A 566 -34.44 -11.64 42.60
CA PRO A 566 -33.20 -12.10 41.99
C PRO A 566 -33.08 -13.63 42.16
N MET A 567 -32.94 -14.37 41.07
CA MET A 567 -32.72 -15.83 41.13
C MET A 567 -31.24 -16.18 41.19
N ILE A 568 -30.90 -16.96 42.22
CA ILE A 568 -29.54 -17.39 42.56
C ILE A 568 -28.97 -18.36 41.52
N GLU A 569 -29.81 -19.16 40.86
CA GLU A 569 -29.36 -20.25 39.97
C GLU A 569 -28.96 -19.81 38.55
N ASN A 570 -29.54 -18.72 38.00
CA ASN A 570 -29.35 -18.35 36.59
C ASN A 570 -28.91 -16.88 36.38
N GLY A 571 -28.75 -16.08 37.45
CA GLY A 571 -28.34 -14.67 37.34
C GLY A 571 -29.37 -13.73 36.70
N TYR A 572 -30.64 -14.14 36.62
CA TYR A 572 -31.75 -13.31 36.12
C TYR A 572 -32.76 -13.01 37.23
N HIS A 573 -33.55 -11.97 37.04
CA HIS A 573 -34.69 -11.66 37.89
C HIS A 573 -35.92 -12.47 37.45
N LYS A 574 -36.63 -13.07 38.40
CA LYS A 574 -38.04 -13.46 38.22
C LYS A 574 -38.90 -12.25 38.49
N TYR A 575 -39.91 -12.04 37.65
CA TYR A 575 -40.88 -10.96 37.83
C TYR A 575 -42.21 -11.54 38.25
N TYR A 576 -42.82 -10.93 39.26
CA TYR A 576 -44.18 -11.22 39.69
C TYR A 576 -45.04 -9.99 39.49
N SER A 577 -46.16 -10.12 38.80
CA SER A 577 -47.17 -9.06 38.68
C SER A 577 -48.44 -9.48 39.41
N VAL A 578 -48.93 -8.63 40.30
CA VAL A 578 -50.14 -8.89 41.10
C VAL A 578 -51.26 -7.98 40.62
N ILE A 579 -52.28 -8.55 39.99
CA ILE A 579 -53.36 -7.79 39.34
C ILE A 579 -54.66 -8.04 40.12
N PRO A 580 -55.24 -7.02 40.77
CA PRO A 580 -56.52 -7.17 41.45
C PRO A 580 -57.67 -7.22 40.45
N ILE A 581 -58.60 -8.16 40.62
CA ILE A 581 -59.88 -8.20 39.90
C ILE A 581 -60.99 -7.88 40.89
N ILE A 582 -61.65 -6.74 40.68
CA ILE A 582 -62.75 -6.27 41.53
C ILE A 582 -64.04 -6.37 40.72
N SER A 583 -64.93 -7.29 41.09
CA SER A 583 -66.32 -7.35 40.60
C SER A 583 -67.28 -7.09 41.77
N GLU A 584 -68.50 -6.65 41.48
CA GLU A 584 -69.52 -6.25 42.49
C GLU A 584 -69.78 -7.28 43.60
N THR A 585 -69.52 -8.57 43.37
CA THR A 585 -69.77 -9.67 44.32
C THR A 585 -68.55 -10.52 44.69
N ASN A 586 -67.44 -10.46 43.95
CA ASN A 586 -66.22 -11.26 44.19
C ASN A 586 -64.96 -10.37 44.06
N LYS A 587 -64.02 -10.52 44.99
CA LYS A 587 -62.68 -9.94 44.94
C LYS A 587 -61.66 -11.08 44.81
N GLY A 588 -60.72 -10.96 43.88
CA GLY A 588 -59.63 -11.92 43.72
C GLY A 588 -58.41 -11.26 43.10
N GLU A 589 -57.29 -11.97 43.08
CA GLU A 589 -56.02 -11.49 42.53
C GLU A 589 -55.53 -12.48 41.46
N ILE A 590 -55.07 -11.98 40.31
CA ILE A 590 -54.30 -12.78 39.36
C ILE A 590 -52.83 -12.46 39.58
N VAL A 591 -52.03 -13.49 39.86
CA VAL A 591 -50.57 -13.37 39.94
C VAL A 591 -49.95 -13.98 38.69
N LEU A 592 -49.16 -13.18 37.99
CA LEU A 592 -48.37 -13.59 36.84
C LEU A 592 -46.91 -13.74 37.25
N GLU A 593 -46.35 -14.94 37.12
CA GLU A 593 -44.92 -15.20 37.28
C GLU A 593 -44.25 -15.28 35.91
N TYR A 594 -43.24 -14.44 35.71
CA TYR A 594 -42.41 -14.41 34.52
C TYR A 594 -41.00 -14.91 34.84
N THR A 595 -40.66 -16.06 34.28
CA THR A 595 -39.31 -16.64 34.38
C THR A 595 -38.61 -16.58 33.05
N LYS A 596 -37.44 -15.94 32.96
CA LYS A 596 -36.74 -15.79 31.67
C LYS A 596 -36.37 -17.16 31.09
N LYS A 597 -36.75 -17.44 29.83
CA LYS A 597 -36.41 -18.68 29.13
C LYS A 597 -34.89 -18.75 28.88
N ARG A 598 -34.31 -19.95 29.04
CA ARG A 598 -32.86 -20.19 28.93
C ARG A 598 -32.26 -19.94 27.53
N HIS A 599 -33.08 -19.93 26.48
CA HIS A 599 -32.64 -19.71 25.10
C HIS A 599 -33.42 -18.56 24.47
N LEU A 600 -32.84 -17.37 24.49
CA LEU A 600 -33.28 -16.23 23.69
C LEU A 600 -32.64 -16.34 22.31
N ILE A 601 -33.46 -16.48 21.29
CA ILE A 601 -33.03 -16.41 19.90
C ILE A 601 -33.16 -14.95 19.47
N GLN A 602 -32.04 -14.29 19.16
CA GLN A 602 -32.08 -13.00 18.48
C GLN A 602 -32.55 -13.23 17.05
N THR A 603 -33.78 -12.81 16.76
CA THR A 603 -34.36 -12.80 15.42
C THR A 603 -34.29 -11.40 14.82
N VAL A 604 -34.70 -11.24 13.55
CA VAL A 604 -34.63 -9.93 12.88
C VAL A 604 -35.49 -8.92 13.63
N PHE A 605 -36.71 -9.30 13.99
CA PHE A 605 -37.66 -8.44 14.67
C PHE A 605 -37.31 -8.19 16.14
N SER A 606 -36.76 -9.17 16.86
CA SER A 606 -36.35 -8.93 18.25
C SER A 606 -35.23 -7.89 18.38
N SER A 607 -34.35 -7.80 17.37
CA SER A 607 -33.23 -6.84 17.37
C SER A 607 -33.64 -5.37 17.21
N PHE A 608 -34.87 -5.08 16.74
CA PHE A 608 -35.36 -3.70 16.64
C PHE A 608 -35.75 -3.11 18.00
N PHE A 609 -36.19 -3.97 18.93
CA PHE A 609 -36.63 -3.57 20.26
C PHE A 609 -35.49 -3.60 21.30
N GLU A 610 -34.38 -4.28 21.00
CA GLU A 610 -33.12 -4.11 21.70
C GLU A 610 -32.45 -2.83 21.16
N VAL A 611 -32.91 -1.66 21.62
CA VAL A 611 -32.23 -0.39 21.31
C VAL A 611 -30.87 -0.39 21.99
N GLU A 612 -29.88 -0.99 21.33
CA GLU A 612 -28.49 -0.68 21.60
C GLU A 612 -28.30 0.80 21.24
N ASN A 613 -27.86 1.57 22.24
CA ASN A 613 -27.37 2.91 22.03
C ASN A 613 -26.38 2.84 20.84
N ASN A 614 -26.61 3.60 19.77
CA ASN A 614 -25.79 3.55 18.53
C ASN A 614 -24.28 3.82 18.76
N ASN A 615 -23.87 4.12 19.99
CA ASN A 615 -22.50 4.32 20.43
C ASN A 615 -21.90 3.14 21.23
N SER A 616 -22.68 2.13 21.63
CA SER A 616 -22.11 0.95 22.30
C SER A 616 -21.50 0.03 21.25
N ARG A 617 -20.19 -0.14 21.33
CA ARG A 617 -19.42 -1.13 20.58
C ARG A 617 -20.14 -2.47 20.68
N LYS A 618 -20.25 -3.18 19.57
CA LYS A 618 -20.80 -4.54 19.51
C LYS A 618 -20.08 -5.42 20.53
N LEU A 619 -20.75 -5.71 21.64
CA LEU A 619 -20.18 -6.45 22.75
C LEU A 619 -19.93 -7.90 22.30
N LYS A 620 -18.67 -8.36 22.39
CA LYS A 620 -18.36 -9.77 22.21
C LYS A 620 -19.05 -10.57 23.34
N ASN A 621 -19.59 -11.74 22.99
CA ASN A 621 -20.06 -12.68 24.01
C ASN A 621 -18.83 -13.30 24.67
N TYR A 622 -18.62 -12.99 25.94
CA TYR A 622 -17.53 -13.55 26.74
C TYR A 622 -18.03 -14.69 27.61
N ASP A 623 -17.15 -15.67 27.85
CA ASP A 623 -17.35 -16.69 28.86
C ASP A 623 -17.19 -16.02 30.23
N TYR A 624 -18.13 -16.24 31.15
CA TYR A 624 -18.08 -15.66 32.49
C TYR A 624 -18.49 -16.62 33.60
N GLY A 625 -17.91 -16.43 34.78
CA GLY A 625 -18.19 -17.16 36.01
C GLY A 625 -18.57 -16.21 37.13
N ILE A 626 -19.61 -16.53 37.89
CA ILE A 626 -20.06 -15.78 39.07
C ILE A 626 -19.67 -16.57 40.31
N TYR A 627 -18.92 -15.90 41.19
CA TYR A 627 -18.45 -16.43 42.45
C TYR A 627 -19.12 -15.72 43.62
N GLU A 628 -19.51 -16.48 44.62
CA GLU A 628 -20.07 -16.00 45.86
C GLU A 628 -19.23 -16.57 47.01
N ASN A 629 -18.72 -15.69 47.89
CA ASN A 629 -17.79 -16.08 48.96
C ASN A 629 -16.60 -16.94 48.47
N GLY A 630 -16.13 -16.69 47.25
CA GLY A 630 -15.00 -17.40 46.64
C GLY A 630 -15.32 -18.77 46.03
N ILE A 631 -16.59 -19.20 46.01
CA ILE A 631 -17.04 -20.47 45.40
C ILE A 631 -17.81 -20.17 44.11
N LEU A 632 -17.53 -20.93 43.04
CA LEU A 632 -18.24 -20.82 41.77
C LEU A 632 -19.69 -21.28 41.95
N ARG A 633 -20.64 -20.37 41.67
CA ARG A 633 -22.07 -20.68 41.68
C ARG A 633 -22.61 -20.92 40.29
N HIS A 634 -22.17 -20.10 39.34
CA HIS A 634 -22.70 -20.08 37.99
C HIS A 634 -21.58 -19.83 36.98
N GLN A 635 -21.67 -20.48 35.82
CA GLN A 635 -20.79 -20.24 34.69
C GLN A 635 -21.59 -20.22 33.39
N LEU A 636 -21.17 -19.40 32.44
CA LEU A 636 -21.74 -19.34 31.11
C LEU A 636 -20.60 -19.26 30.10
N GLY A 637 -20.65 -20.13 29.09
CA GLY A 637 -19.56 -20.27 28.12
C GLY A 637 -19.04 -21.70 28.02
N ASN A 638 -18.04 -21.89 27.16
CA ASN A 638 -17.40 -23.19 26.96
C ASN A 638 -16.22 -23.40 27.92
N TYR A 639 -15.69 -22.32 28.49
CA TYR A 639 -14.62 -22.37 29.47
C TYR A 639 -15.11 -22.95 30.80
N LYS A 640 -14.32 -23.86 31.37
CA LYS A 640 -14.59 -24.49 32.67
C LYS A 640 -13.95 -23.66 33.78
N PHE A 641 -14.76 -22.93 34.53
CA PHE A 641 -14.27 -22.07 35.62
C PHE A 641 -13.84 -22.91 36.83
N PRO A 642 -12.77 -22.51 37.56
CA PRO A 642 -12.36 -23.21 38.78
C PRO A 642 -13.42 -23.11 39.88
N LEU A 643 -13.59 -24.17 40.66
CA LEU A 643 -14.62 -24.24 41.72
C LEU A 643 -14.37 -23.30 42.90
N LYS A 644 -13.10 -22.96 43.19
CA LYS A 644 -12.69 -21.99 44.20
C LYS A 644 -11.77 -20.94 43.55
N LEU A 645 -11.94 -19.68 43.93
CA LEU A 645 -11.21 -18.54 43.38
C LEU A 645 -9.73 -18.45 43.87
N SER A 646 -9.31 -19.31 44.78
CA SER A 646 -8.18 -19.05 45.70
C SER A 646 -6.75 -19.27 45.19
N ASP A 647 -6.52 -19.73 43.95
CA ASP A 647 -5.16 -20.09 43.50
C ASP A 647 -4.61 -19.34 42.26
N SER A 648 -5.37 -18.45 41.63
CA SER A 648 -4.95 -17.85 40.34
C SER A 648 -4.82 -16.31 40.29
N CYS A 649 -5.45 -15.57 41.21
CA CYS A 649 -5.56 -14.10 41.16
C CYS A 649 -5.64 -13.47 42.56
N SER A 650 -4.58 -13.56 43.36
CA SER A 650 -4.61 -13.19 44.79
C SER A 650 -4.47 -11.69 45.12
N ASN A 651 -4.23 -10.80 44.13
CA ASN A 651 -3.82 -9.41 44.40
C ASN A 651 -4.81 -8.30 43.96
N SER A 652 -6.04 -8.61 43.55
CA SER A 652 -7.02 -7.57 43.15
C SER A 652 -8.27 -7.62 44.03
N ASN A 653 -8.26 -6.86 45.12
CA ASN A 653 -9.33 -6.90 46.12
C ASN A 653 -10.66 -6.24 45.71
N ASP A 654 -10.74 -5.50 44.59
CA ASP A 654 -12.02 -4.91 44.15
C ASP A 654 -12.25 -4.94 42.63
N GLN A 655 -11.22 -4.67 41.81
CA GLN A 655 -11.24 -4.83 40.34
C GLN A 655 -9.82 -5.15 39.84
N GLY A 656 -9.66 -6.08 38.89
CA GLY A 656 -8.34 -6.46 38.41
C GLY A 656 -8.32 -7.26 37.13
N ILE A 657 -7.17 -7.21 36.45
CA ILE A 657 -6.86 -8.02 35.28
C ILE A 657 -5.83 -9.06 35.71
N CYS A 658 -6.08 -10.32 35.37
CA CYS A 658 -5.08 -11.36 35.45
C CYS A 658 -4.89 -11.98 34.08
N THR A 659 -3.66 -12.41 33.78
CA THR A 659 -3.36 -13.20 32.59
C THR A 659 -2.85 -14.57 33.03
N GLN A 660 -3.54 -15.64 32.62
CA GLN A 660 -3.11 -17.03 32.84
C GLN A 660 -3.15 -17.79 31.53
N GLU A 661 -2.12 -18.60 31.24
CA GLU A 661 -2.07 -19.58 30.14
C GLU A 661 -2.77 -19.13 28.83
N ASN A 662 -2.41 -17.93 28.33
CA ASN A 662 -2.95 -17.40 27.07
C ASN A 662 -4.44 -16.99 27.13
N GLN A 663 -4.93 -16.64 28.31
CA GLN A 663 -6.26 -16.09 28.55
C GLN A 663 -6.16 -14.81 29.38
N SER A 664 -6.98 -13.82 29.02
CA SER A 664 -7.10 -12.58 29.77
C SER A 664 -8.39 -12.62 30.61
N ILE A 665 -8.23 -12.47 31.92
CA ILE A 665 -9.28 -12.58 32.92
C ILE A 665 -9.54 -11.18 33.46
N TYR A 666 -10.80 -10.77 33.49
CA TYR A 666 -11.25 -9.55 34.15
C TYR A 666 -12.13 -9.90 35.35
N LEU A 667 -11.80 -9.35 36.51
CA LEU A 667 -12.50 -9.56 37.78
C LEU A 667 -13.15 -8.25 38.23
N THR A 668 -14.43 -8.31 38.59
CA THR A 668 -15.16 -7.17 39.17
C THR A 668 -16.17 -7.62 40.21
N LYS A 669 -16.39 -6.79 41.23
CA LYS A 669 -17.41 -7.03 42.25
C LYS A 669 -18.76 -6.45 41.81
N THR A 670 -19.83 -7.21 42.02
CA THR A 670 -21.21 -6.79 41.80
C THR A 670 -21.75 -6.01 43.01
N ASN A 671 -22.80 -5.21 42.81
CA ASN A 671 -23.45 -4.44 43.88
C ASN A 671 -23.99 -5.32 45.02
N ASP A 672 -24.33 -6.58 44.74
CA ASP A 672 -24.78 -7.57 45.73
C ASP A 672 -23.62 -8.28 46.46
N GLY A 673 -22.36 -7.86 46.24
CA GLY A 673 -21.17 -8.43 46.88
C GLY A 673 -20.55 -9.66 46.21
N ARG A 674 -21.15 -10.17 45.12
CA ARG A 674 -20.64 -11.33 44.33
C ARG A 674 -19.48 -10.91 43.42
N MET A 675 -18.55 -11.81 43.12
CA MET A 675 -17.43 -11.57 42.19
C MET A 675 -17.75 -12.12 40.80
N LEU A 676 -17.66 -11.29 39.77
CA LEU A 676 -17.82 -11.65 38.37
C LEU A 676 -16.44 -11.81 37.73
N MET A 677 -16.20 -12.96 37.10
CA MET A 677 -15.00 -13.28 36.35
C MET A 677 -15.35 -13.40 34.87
N ILE A 678 -14.71 -12.61 34.01
CA ILE A 678 -14.92 -12.63 32.55
C ILE A 678 -13.63 -13.06 31.88
N ILE A 679 -13.71 -14.01 30.95
CA ILE A 679 -12.55 -14.59 30.27
C ILE A 679 -12.63 -14.34 28.77
N SER A 680 -11.49 -14.05 28.17
CA SER A 680 -11.30 -14.08 26.73
C SER A 680 -9.98 -14.72 26.34
N SER A 681 -9.90 -15.16 25.09
CA SER A 681 -8.65 -15.63 24.47
C SER A 681 -7.64 -14.50 24.39
N ALA A 682 -6.39 -14.76 24.76
CA ALA A 682 -5.32 -13.78 24.56
C ALA A 682 -5.07 -13.53 23.06
N TYR A 683 -4.52 -12.35 22.78
CA TYR A 683 -4.14 -11.96 21.44
C TYR A 683 -3.11 -12.93 20.85
N SER A 684 -3.45 -13.55 19.71
CA SER A 684 -2.60 -14.57 19.11
C SER A 684 -1.31 -13.99 18.51
N ASN A 685 -0.20 -14.73 18.60
CA ASN A 685 1.03 -14.37 17.89
C ASN A 685 0.81 -14.30 16.37
N TYR A 686 -0.08 -15.14 15.85
CA TYR A 686 -0.51 -15.10 14.46
C TYR A 686 -1.12 -13.74 14.08
N ALA A 687 -1.97 -13.17 14.94
CA ALA A 687 -2.56 -11.85 14.71
C ALA A 687 -1.51 -10.72 14.68
N ILE A 688 -0.41 -10.83 15.45
CA ILE A 688 0.72 -9.89 15.36
C ILE A 688 1.33 -9.96 13.95
N PHE A 689 1.62 -11.16 13.44
CA PHE A 689 2.21 -11.34 12.11
C PHE A 689 1.30 -10.84 10.98
N VAL A 690 0.00 -11.10 11.08
CA VAL A 690 -0.98 -10.60 10.10
C VAL A 690 -0.99 -9.08 10.04
N ASN A 691 -1.00 -8.41 11.20
CA ASN A 691 -0.98 -6.95 11.24
C ASN A 691 0.36 -6.39 10.73
N ILE A 692 1.50 -7.04 11.00
CA ILE A 692 2.79 -6.67 10.37
C ILE A 692 2.70 -6.79 8.85
N ALA A 693 2.20 -7.91 8.32
CA ALA A 693 2.07 -8.16 6.89
C ALA A 693 1.17 -7.13 6.20
N PHE A 694 0.02 -6.83 6.79
CA PHE A 694 -0.93 -5.85 6.26
C PHE A 694 -0.32 -4.44 6.19
N VAL A 695 0.26 -3.95 7.30
CA VAL A 695 0.88 -2.62 7.34
C VAL A 695 2.10 -2.55 6.41
N PHE A 696 2.81 -3.66 6.22
CA PHE A 696 3.95 -3.74 5.30
C PHE A 696 3.54 -3.53 3.85
N ILE A 697 2.50 -4.21 3.38
CA ILE A 697 1.98 -4.01 2.02
C ILE A 697 1.50 -2.56 1.84
N LEU A 698 0.75 -2.03 2.81
CA LEU A 698 0.22 -0.67 2.72
C LEU A 698 1.33 0.40 2.75
N SER A 699 2.40 0.17 3.53
CA SER A 699 3.55 1.08 3.57
C SER A 699 4.39 1.02 2.30
N LEU A 700 4.54 -0.15 1.67
CA LEU A 700 5.17 -0.27 0.36
C LEU A 700 4.43 0.54 -0.72
N PHE A 701 3.10 0.48 -0.75
CA PHE A 701 2.29 1.30 -1.65
C PHE A 701 2.46 2.80 -1.36
N PHE A 702 2.46 3.19 -0.09
CA PHE A 702 2.64 4.57 0.33
C PHE A 702 4.00 5.14 -0.11
N PHE A 703 5.10 4.45 0.24
CA PHE A 703 6.44 4.88 -0.13
C PHE A 703 6.72 4.75 -1.64
N GLY A 704 6.16 3.73 -2.30
CA GLY A 704 6.22 3.57 -3.75
C GLY A 704 5.54 4.72 -4.48
N SER A 705 4.39 5.17 -3.98
CA SER A 705 3.66 6.33 -4.53
C SER A 705 4.44 7.62 -4.33
N ILE A 706 5.00 7.85 -3.14
CA ILE A 706 5.88 9.00 -2.87
C ILE A 706 7.09 8.97 -3.80
N PHE A 707 7.72 7.82 -3.96
CA PHE A 707 8.85 7.63 -4.86
C PHE A 707 8.46 7.98 -6.31
N PHE A 708 7.33 7.49 -6.81
CA PHE A 708 6.81 7.80 -8.14
C PHE A 708 6.49 9.29 -8.34
N ILE A 709 5.91 9.96 -7.33
CA ILE A 709 5.65 11.40 -7.38
C ILE A 709 6.98 12.17 -7.42
N MET A 710 7.96 11.77 -6.60
CA MET A 710 9.28 12.40 -6.57
C MET A 710 10.02 12.26 -7.90
N THR A 711 9.94 11.09 -8.56
CA THR A 711 10.57 10.88 -9.88
C THR A 711 9.92 11.73 -10.98
N ARG A 712 8.62 12.05 -10.86
CA ARG A 712 7.91 12.94 -11.79
C ARG A 712 8.22 14.42 -11.56
N LEU A 713 8.34 14.84 -10.30
CA LEU A 713 8.67 16.24 -9.95
C LEU A 713 10.14 16.60 -10.20
N ARG A 714 11.04 15.61 -10.11
CA ARG A 714 12.46 15.75 -10.45
C ARG A 714 12.88 14.54 -11.27
N PRO A 715 12.85 14.64 -12.62
CA PRO A 715 13.28 13.54 -13.48
C PRO A 715 14.72 13.18 -13.13
N ILE A 716 14.94 11.91 -12.86
CA ILE A 716 16.21 11.39 -12.37
C ILE A 716 17.13 11.27 -13.58
N GLU A 717 18.25 11.98 -13.55
CA GLU A 717 19.18 12.09 -14.70
C GLU A 717 19.76 10.76 -15.18
N SER A 718 19.70 9.69 -14.37
CA SER A 718 19.74 8.29 -14.85
C SER A 718 19.59 7.30 -13.69
N PHE A 719 18.73 6.30 -13.87
CA PHE A 719 18.78 5.09 -13.04
C PHE A 719 19.90 4.18 -13.57
N SER A 720 20.77 3.68 -12.70
CA SER A 720 21.66 2.57 -13.05
C SER A 720 20.82 1.35 -13.45
N LEU A 721 21.32 0.55 -14.41
CA LEU A 721 20.65 -0.66 -14.91
C LEU A 721 20.16 -1.56 -13.76
N THR A 722 21.02 -1.73 -12.77
CA THR A 722 20.75 -2.36 -11.47
C THR A 722 19.45 -1.93 -10.81
N ASN A 723 19.19 -0.63 -10.74
CA ASN A 723 18.03 -0.09 -10.03
C ASN A 723 16.77 -0.29 -10.85
N LYS A 724 16.88 -0.23 -12.19
CA LYS A 724 15.76 -0.50 -13.10
C LYS A 724 15.31 -1.95 -12.97
N ILE A 725 16.25 -2.90 -13.04
CA ILE A 725 15.95 -4.34 -12.92
C ILE A 725 15.29 -4.65 -11.59
N GLN A 726 15.84 -4.17 -10.46
CA GLN A 726 15.23 -4.42 -9.16
C GLN A 726 13.87 -3.76 -8.97
N LEU A 727 13.67 -2.57 -9.53
CA LEU A 727 12.37 -1.92 -9.52
C LEU A 727 11.35 -2.72 -10.35
N TYR A 728 11.75 -3.25 -11.51
CA TYR A 728 10.89 -4.10 -12.33
C TYR A 728 10.57 -5.42 -11.64
N VAL A 729 11.55 -6.09 -11.02
CA VAL A 729 11.31 -7.30 -10.24
C VAL A 729 10.43 -7.00 -9.02
N GLY A 730 10.67 -5.92 -8.29
CA GLY A 730 9.81 -5.54 -7.16
C GLY A 730 8.36 -5.28 -7.59
N LEU A 731 8.16 -4.51 -8.67
CA LEU A 731 6.83 -4.20 -9.19
C LEU A 731 6.13 -5.42 -9.82
N SER A 732 6.88 -6.32 -10.47
CA SER A 732 6.32 -7.51 -11.12
C SER A 732 5.71 -8.49 -10.13
N PHE A 733 6.10 -8.43 -8.86
CA PHE A 733 5.48 -9.24 -7.81
C PHE A 733 4.46 -8.44 -6.99
N LEU A 734 4.71 -7.16 -6.70
CA LEU A 734 3.80 -6.34 -5.88
C LEU A 734 2.44 -6.10 -6.55
N VAL A 735 2.43 -5.71 -7.82
CA VAL A 735 1.19 -5.33 -8.53
C VAL A 735 0.27 -6.54 -8.74
N PRO A 736 0.74 -7.70 -9.28
CA PRO A 736 -0.12 -8.86 -9.42
C PRO A 736 -0.62 -9.38 -8.07
N THR A 737 0.23 -9.39 -7.04
CA THR A 737 -0.15 -9.80 -5.68
C THR A 737 -1.31 -8.98 -5.13
N ALA A 738 -1.27 -7.65 -5.26
CA ALA A 738 -2.36 -6.78 -4.82
C ALA A 738 -3.64 -6.98 -5.64
N ILE A 739 -3.51 -7.13 -6.97
CA ILE A 739 -4.66 -7.37 -7.86
C ILE A 739 -5.32 -8.71 -7.54
N VAL A 740 -4.54 -9.78 -7.44
CA VAL A 740 -5.03 -11.13 -7.10
C VAL A 740 -5.69 -11.13 -5.72
N SER A 741 -5.09 -10.48 -4.72
CA SER A 741 -5.69 -10.37 -3.38
C SER A 741 -7.04 -9.65 -3.41
N GLY A 742 -7.15 -8.54 -4.16
CA GLY A 742 -8.41 -7.81 -4.33
C GLY A 742 -9.47 -8.59 -5.10
N LEU A 743 -9.08 -9.28 -6.18
CA LEU A 743 -9.98 -10.12 -6.97
C LEU A 743 -10.51 -11.31 -6.18
N ILE A 744 -9.64 -12.00 -5.42
CA ILE A 744 -10.03 -13.11 -4.56
C ILE A 744 -11.00 -12.64 -3.48
N LEU A 745 -10.70 -11.53 -2.78
CA LEU A 745 -11.58 -10.97 -1.75
C LEU A 745 -12.96 -10.58 -2.32
N SER A 746 -12.97 -9.96 -3.50
CA SER A 746 -14.20 -9.60 -4.22
C SER A 746 -15.00 -10.84 -4.62
N GLN A 747 -14.34 -11.83 -5.22
CA GLN A 747 -14.98 -13.05 -5.69
C GLN A 747 -15.53 -13.90 -4.53
N LEU A 748 -14.76 -14.05 -3.44
CA LEU A 748 -15.21 -14.71 -2.22
C LEU A 748 -16.42 -13.99 -1.64
N THR A 749 -16.38 -12.66 -1.56
CA THR A 749 -17.49 -11.87 -1.03
C THR A 749 -18.77 -12.09 -1.84
N SER A 750 -18.66 -12.09 -3.18
CA SER A 750 -19.80 -12.36 -4.06
C SER A 750 -20.30 -13.80 -3.93
N SER A 751 -19.38 -14.77 -3.91
CA SER A 751 -19.70 -16.20 -3.78
C SER A 751 -20.42 -16.52 -2.46
N TYR A 752 -19.89 -16.04 -1.34
CA TYR A 752 -20.49 -16.24 -0.03
C TYR A 752 -21.88 -15.61 0.09
N ARG A 753 -22.06 -14.38 -0.40
CA ARG A 753 -23.39 -13.74 -0.41
C ARG A 753 -24.41 -14.55 -1.22
N ALA A 754 -23.99 -15.09 -2.36
CA ALA A 754 -24.85 -15.96 -3.17
C ALA A 754 -25.18 -17.28 -2.47
N GLU A 755 -24.20 -17.88 -1.80
CA GLU A 755 -24.38 -19.11 -1.03
C GLU A 755 -25.33 -18.94 0.15
N ILE A 756 -25.23 -17.83 0.89
CA ILE A 756 -26.14 -17.48 1.98
C ILE A 756 -27.57 -17.32 1.48
N ASN A 757 -27.77 -16.52 0.43
CA ASN A 757 -29.10 -16.35 -0.16
C ASN A 757 -29.71 -17.71 -0.56
N ARG A 758 -28.92 -18.61 -1.18
CA ARG A 758 -29.36 -19.96 -1.55
C ARG A 758 -29.65 -20.83 -0.33
N SER A 759 -28.83 -20.76 0.71
CA SER A 759 -28.98 -21.53 1.94
C SER A 759 -30.27 -21.16 2.67
N TYR A 760 -30.52 -19.85 2.87
CA TYR A 760 -31.76 -19.36 3.48
C TYR A 760 -32.98 -19.66 2.61
N GLN A 761 -32.87 -19.57 1.28
CA GLN A 761 -33.96 -19.93 0.38
C GLN A 761 -34.32 -21.42 0.49
N LYS A 762 -33.32 -22.33 0.47
CA LYS A 762 -33.56 -23.77 0.67
C LYS A 762 -34.20 -24.06 2.03
N LYS A 763 -33.72 -23.41 3.09
CA LYS A 763 -34.27 -23.55 4.44
C LYS A 763 -35.73 -23.11 4.49
N ALA A 764 -36.05 -21.95 3.92
CA ALA A 764 -37.40 -21.42 3.85
C ALA A 764 -38.35 -22.35 3.07
N VAL A 765 -37.90 -22.90 1.94
CA VAL A 765 -38.68 -23.88 1.15
C VAL A 765 -38.95 -25.15 1.94
N ASN A 766 -37.95 -25.70 2.63
CA ASN A 766 -38.13 -26.91 3.44
C ASN A 766 -39.12 -26.67 4.60
N ILE A 767 -39.04 -25.53 5.27
CA ILE A 767 -39.98 -25.16 6.33
C ILE A 767 -41.39 -25.02 5.75
N ALA A 768 -41.53 -24.34 4.61
CA ALA A 768 -42.81 -24.16 3.94
C ALA A 768 -43.46 -25.50 3.52
N GLN A 769 -42.66 -26.44 3.01
CA GLN A 769 -43.14 -27.79 2.67
C GLN A 769 -43.61 -28.56 3.90
N ASN A 770 -42.87 -28.49 5.01
CA ASN A 770 -43.27 -29.15 6.26
C ASN A 770 -44.53 -28.51 6.87
N PHE A 771 -44.64 -27.19 6.79
CA PHE A 771 -45.79 -26.44 7.32
C PHE A 771 -47.06 -26.57 6.47
N LYS A 772 -46.95 -27.06 5.23
CA LYS A 772 -48.09 -27.32 4.33
C LYS A 772 -49.20 -28.12 5.01
N LYS A 773 -48.85 -29.16 5.77
CA LYS A 773 -49.83 -30.00 6.46
C LYS A 773 -50.58 -29.22 7.56
N ASP A 774 -49.87 -28.40 8.33
CA ASP A 774 -50.47 -27.59 9.39
C ASP A 774 -51.36 -26.49 8.81
N LEU A 775 -50.97 -25.88 7.69
CA LEU A 775 -51.80 -24.93 6.92
C LEU A 775 -53.07 -25.57 6.38
N THR A 776 -52.99 -26.78 5.81
CA THR A 776 -54.19 -27.50 5.34
C THR A 776 -55.16 -27.79 6.47
N LEU A 777 -54.65 -28.13 7.66
CA LEU A 777 -55.49 -28.33 8.85
C LEU A 777 -56.13 -27.02 9.32
N PHE A 778 -55.41 -25.89 9.23
CA PHE A 778 -55.95 -24.59 9.62
C PHE A 778 -57.15 -24.16 8.78
N PHE A 779 -57.04 -24.27 7.46
CA PHE A 779 -58.14 -23.89 6.55
C PHE A 779 -59.32 -24.89 6.58
N ASN A 780 -59.07 -26.18 6.87
CA ASN A 780 -60.13 -27.20 6.88
C ASN A 780 -60.90 -27.30 8.21
N ASN A 781 -60.28 -26.98 9.35
CA ASN A 781 -60.80 -27.31 10.69
C ASN A 781 -61.02 -26.12 11.64
N ASN A 782 -61.28 -24.90 11.16
CA ASN A 782 -61.60 -23.71 11.98
C ASN A 782 -60.71 -23.58 13.26
N THR A 783 -59.43 -23.95 13.17
CA THR A 783 -58.55 -23.92 14.33
C THR A 783 -58.34 -22.48 14.77
N ASN A 784 -58.26 -22.28 16.08
CA ASN A 784 -58.14 -20.94 16.65
C ASN A 784 -56.84 -20.28 16.15
N LYS A 785 -56.90 -19.00 15.77
CA LYS A 785 -55.76 -18.19 15.31
C LYS A 785 -54.57 -18.29 16.27
N TYR A 786 -54.84 -18.43 17.58
CA TYR A 786 -53.82 -18.69 18.59
C TYR A 786 -52.99 -19.95 18.34
N GLN A 787 -53.61 -21.09 17.99
CA GLN A 787 -52.90 -22.35 17.75
C GLN A 787 -51.99 -22.27 16.53
N LEU A 788 -52.41 -21.55 15.49
CA LEU A 788 -51.59 -21.26 14.31
C LEU A 788 -50.35 -20.43 14.71
N THR A 789 -50.55 -19.37 15.48
CA THR A 789 -49.45 -18.52 15.98
C THR A 789 -48.48 -19.30 16.86
N GLN A 790 -48.96 -20.23 17.71
CA GLN A 790 -48.10 -21.11 18.51
C GLN A 790 -47.24 -22.03 17.64
N LYS A 791 -47.80 -22.61 16.56
CA LYS A 791 -46.99 -23.39 15.62
C LYS A 791 -45.99 -22.54 14.85
N LEU A 792 -46.35 -21.32 14.44
CA LEU A 792 -45.39 -20.39 13.83
C LEU A 792 -44.25 -20.05 14.80
N LEU A 793 -44.54 -19.83 16.09
CA LEU A 793 -43.56 -19.61 17.14
C LEU A 793 -42.65 -20.83 17.35
N GLU A 794 -43.19 -22.04 17.37
CA GLU A 794 -42.41 -23.28 17.51
C GLU A 794 -41.44 -23.46 16.34
N ILE A 795 -41.93 -23.27 15.11
CA ILE A 795 -41.09 -23.36 13.91
C ILE A 795 -40.07 -22.22 13.88
N ALA A 796 -40.44 -21.00 14.30
CA ALA A 796 -39.52 -19.87 14.41
C ALA A 796 -38.38 -20.16 15.41
N ASN A 797 -38.71 -20.76 16.56
CA ASN A 797 -37.75 -21.15 17.58
C ASN A 797 -36.81 -22.27 17.10
N LEU A 798 -37.35 -23.31 16.44
CA LEU A 798 -36.55 -24.40 15.87
C LEU A 798 -35.66 -23.91 14.71
N SER A 799 -36.20 -23.03 13.87
CA SER A 799 -35.50 -22.48 12.70
C SER A 799 -34.59 -21.30 13.03
N ARG A 800 -34.65 -20.74 14.23
CA ARG A 800 -33.93 -19.52 14.65
C ARG A 800 -34.14 -18.34 13.69
N SER A 801 -35.37 -18.14 13.24
CA SER A 801 -35.76 -17.06 12.32
C SER A 801 -37.17 -16.63 12.63
N ASP A 802 -37.50 -15.35 12.47
CA ASP A 802 -38.91 -14.97 12.46
C ASP A 802 -39.61 -15.58 11.24
N ILE A 803 -40.92 -15.80 11.38
CA ILE A 803 -41.78 -16.36 10.36
C ILE A 803 -43.05 -15.53 10.30
N LEU A 804 -43.35 -15.02 9.11
CA LEU A 804 -44.60 -14.34 8.79
C LEU A 804 -45.43 -15.22 7.87
N LEU A 805 -46.73 -15.27 8.09
CA LEU A 805 -47.67 -15.99 7.22
C LEU A 805 -48.67 -14.99 6.64
N TYR A 806 -48.67 -14.87 5.31
CA TYR A 806 -49.64 -14.10 4.56
C TYR A 806 -50.66 -15.02 3.87
N GLY A 807 -51.91 -14.60 3.83
CA GLY A 807 -52.96 -15.29 3.08
C GLY A 807 -52.92 -14.98 1.59
N VAL A 808 -53.83 -15.61 0.84
CA VAL A 808 -53.97 -15.46 -0.62
C VAL A 808 -54.29 -14.02 -1.04
N THR A 809 -54.94 -13.26 -0.16
CA THR A 809 -55.25 -11.84 -0.37
C THR A 809 -54.06 -10.91 -0.11
N GLY A 810 -52.91 -11.44 0.32
CA GLY A 810 -51.72 -10.66 0.68
C GLY A 810 -51.78 -10.02 2.07
N LYS A 811 -52.81 -10.29 2.88
CA LYS A 811 -52.91 -9.86 4.29
C LYS A 811 -52.28 -10.87 5.23
N ILE A 812 -51.69 -10.40 6.33
CA ILE A 812 -51.10 -11.27 7.35
C ILE A 812 -52.17 -12.11 8.07
N LEU A 813 -51.92 -13.42 8.16
CA LEU A 813 -52.72 -14.39 8.92
C LEU A 813 -52.12 -14.65 10.30
N GLY A 814 -50.79 -14.66 10.40
CA GLY A 814 -50.07 -14.87 11.65
C GLY A 814 -48.60 -14.46 11.56
N SER A 815 -47.98 -14.20 12.71
CA SER A 815 -46.58 -13.80 12.85
C SER A 815 -45.97 -14.48 14.06
N SER A 816 -44.70 -14.88 13.99
CA SER A 816 -43.93 -15.28 15.17
C SER A 816 -43.60 -14.10 16.10
N ASN A 817 -43.66 -12.86 15.60
CA ASN A 817 -43.48 -11.64 16.38
C ASN A 817 -44.56 -10.63 15.97
N HIS A 818 -45.64 -10.55 16.75
CA HIS A 818 -46.81 -9.74 16.42
C HIS A 818 -46.61 -8.25 16.78
N ASP A 819 -45.66 -7.94 17.69
CA ASP A 819 -45.44 -6.58 18.19
C ASP A 819 -45.06 -5.59 17.10
N VAL A 820 -44.39 -6.04 16.04
CA VAL A 820 -44.02 -5.19 14.90
C VAL A 820 -45.25 -4.70 14.13
N PHE A 821 -46.34 -5.46 14.16
CA PHE A 821 -47.61 -5.09 13.56
C PHE A 821 -48.48 -4.30 14.55
N ASP A 822 -48.53 -4.70 15.82
CA ASP A 822 -49.30 -3.99 16.85
C ASP A 822 -48.77 -2.58 17.14
N GLN A 823 -47.46 -2.39 17.07
CA GLN A 823 -46.83 -1.08 17.19
C GLN A 823 -46.84 -0.28 15.88
N ASN A 824 -47.56 -0.74 14.85
CA ASN A 824 -47.69 -0.06 13.58
C ASN A 824 -46.33 0.20 12.90
N ILE A 825 -45.36 -0.71 13.02
CA ILE A 825 -44.03 -0.60 12.40
C ILE A 825 -44.05 -1.19 10.98
N LEU A 826 -44.65 -2.36 10.82
CA LEU A 826 -44.87 -3.03 9.53
C LEU A 826 -46.34 -2.98 9.10
N SER A 827 -46.57 -2.94 7.79
CA SER A 827 -47.90 -3.06 7.20
C SER A 827 -48.41 -4.50 7.31
N ASN A 828 -49.72 -4.66 7.52
CA ASN A 828 -50.41 -5.95 7.45
C ASN A 828 -50.43 -6.55 6.04
N ASN A 829 -50.04 -5.78 5.02
CA ASN A 829 -49.97 -6.22 3.64
C ASN A 829 -48.56 -6.69 3.25
N ILE A 830 -48.50 -7.74 2.42
CA ILE A 830 -47.25 -8.27 1.87
C ILE A 830 -46.58 -7.26 0.94
N HIS A 831 -45.26 -7.37 0.79
CA HIS A 831 -44.50 -6.52 -0.13
C HIS A 831 -45.04 -6.67 -1.58
N PRO A 832 -45.30 -5.58 -2.32
CA PRO A 832 -46.04 -5.61 -3.59
C PRO A 832 -45.32 -6.38 -4.71
N LEU A 833 -43.98 -6.30 -4.78
CA LEU A 833 -43.19 -7.14 -5.70
C LEU A 833 -43.36 -8.65 -5.44
N VAL A 834 -43.70 -9.06 -4.22
CA VAL A 834 -44.02 -10.46 -3.90
C VAL A 834 -45.43 -10.79 -4.31
N TYR A 835 -46.38 -9.89 -4.06
CA TYR A 835 -47.76 -10.04 -4.50
C TYR A 835 -47.80 -10.28 -6.02
N GLU A 836 -47.10 -9.45 -6.78
CA GLU A 836 -46.96 -9.57 -8.22
C GLU A 836 -46.29 -10.89 -8.65
N HIS A 837 -45.15 -11.24 -8.04
CA HIS A 837 -44.38 -12.40 -8.45
C HIS A 837 -45.00 -13.74 -8.03
N ILE A 838 -45.53 -13.83 -6.82
CA ILE A 838 -46.03 -15.08 -6.23
C ILE A 838 -47.53 -15.26 -6.48
N ILE A 839 -48.36 -14.23 -6.24
CA ILE A 839 -49.82 -14.34 -6.37
C ILE A 839 -50.22 -14.22 -7.85
N ASN A 840 -49.80 -13.15 -8.53
CA ASN A 840 -50.23 -12.89 -9.91
C ASN A 840 -49.47 -13.77 -10.93
N ARG A 841 -48.14 -13.88 -10.82
CA ARG A 841 -47.31 -14.68 -11.75
C ARG A 841 -47.09 -16.15 -11.34
N ARG A 842 -47.68 -16.60 -10.23
CA ARG A 842 -47.52 -17.97 -9.66
C ARG A 842 -46.05 -18.39 -9.44
N GLY A 843 -45.18 -17.45 -9.07
CA GLY A 843 -43.80 -17.74 -8.68
C GLY A 843 -43.72 -18.52 -7.36
N GLN A 844 -42.71 -19.39 -7.21
CA GLN A 844 -42.57 -20.22 -6.01
C GLN A 844 -41.83 -19.52 -4.87
N THR A 845 -40.80 -18.72 -5.17
CA THR A 845 -39.97 -18.05 -4.16
C THR A 845 -39.44 -16.72 -4.65
N LYS A 846 -39.34 -15.71 -3.77
CA LYS A 846 -38.71 -14.42 -4.07
C LYS A 846 -37.91 -13.92 -2.86
N ILE A 847 -36.71 -13.40 -3.11
CA ILE A 847 -35.92 -12.71 -2.08
C ILE A 847 -36.03 -11.20 -2.34
N ILE A 848 -36.36 -10.44 -1.30
CA ILE A 848 -36.43 -8.97 -1.33
C ILE A 848 -35.53 -8.40 -0.25
N GLU A 849 -34.82 -7.31 -0.57
CA GLU A 849 -34.12 -6.49 0.42
C GLU A 849 -35.09 -5.43 0.94
N GLU A 850 -35.29 -5.41 2.25
CA GLU A 850 -36.20 -4.53 2.95
C GLU A 850 -35.42 -3.62 3.91
N ASN A 851 -35.98 -2.45 4.21
CA ASN A 851 -35.37 -1.47 5.10
C ASN A 851 -36.42 -0.95 6.09
N LEU A 852 -36.20 -1.22 7.38
CA LEU A 852 -37.03 -0.75 8.49
C LEU A 852 -36.18 0.11 9.41
N ALA A 853 -36.63 1.31 9.77
CA ALA A 853 -35.94 2.21 10.72
C ALA A 853 -34.42 2.45 10.45
N GLY A 854 -33.95 2.25 9.21
CA GLY A 854 -32.53 2.35 8.82
C GLY A 854 -31.73 1.05 8.93
N ILE A 855 -32.35 -0.05 9.36
CA ILE A 855 -31.79 -1.41 9.36
C ILE A 855 -32.23 -2.14 8.09
N LYS A 856 -31.24 -2.59 7.33
CA LYS A 856 -31.45 -3.37 6.10
C LYS A 856 -31.40 -4.87 6.41
N PHE A 857 -32.40 -5.60 5.94
CA PHE A 857 -32.48 -7.05 6.02
C PHE A 857 -33.05 -7.60 4.72
N LYS A 858 -33.03 -8.92 4.56
CA LYS A 858 -33.64 -9.60 3.41
C LYS A 858 -34.72 -10.52 3.89
N THR A 859 -35.74 -10.71 3.07
CA THR A 859 -36.83 -11.63 3.37
C THR A 859 -36.96 -12.63 2.24
N VAL A 860 -36.94 -13.92 2.56
CA VAL A 860 -37.31 -14.98 1.61
C VAL A 860 -38.81 -15.19 1.72
N TYR A 861 -39.53 -14.93 0.64
CA TYR A 861 -40.95 -15.28 0.49
C TYR A 861 -41.08 -16.60 -0.23
N VAL A 862 -41.90 -17.50 0.29
CA VAL A 862 -42.14 -18.85 -0.25
C VAL A 862 -43.64 -19.10 -0.33
N ALA A 863 -44.10 -19.48 -1.52
CA ALA A 863 -45.48 -19.90 -1.75
C ALA A 863 -45.75 -21.29 -1.15
N VAL A 864 -46.88 -21.45 -0.48
CA VAL A 864 -47.36 -22.74 0.04
C VAL A 864 -48.62 -23.14 -0.71
N TYR A 865 -48.54 -24.22 -1.49
CA TYR A 865 -49.65 -24.75 -2.29
C TYR A 865 -50.32 -25.95 -1.61
N GLY A 866 -51.63 -26.11 -1.81
CA GLY A 866 -52.47 -27.19 -1.26
C GLY A 866 -52.17 -28.60 -1.76
N HIS A 867 -52.80 -29.60 -1.14
CA HIS A 867 -52.63 -31.03 -1.49
C HIS A 867 -53.54 -31.45 -2.65
N GLU A 868 -54.73 -30.86 -2.73
CA GLU A 868 -55.71 -31.10 -3.79
C GLU A 868 -55.80 -29.82 -4.61
N ILE A 869 -55.25 -29.85 -5.83
CA ILE A 869 -55.19 -28.74 -6.79
C ILE A 869 -54.14 -27.68 -6.39
N ASP A 870 -53.50 -27.11 -7.40
CA ASP A 870 -52.40 -26.13 -7.37
C ASP A 870 -52.83 -24.75 -6.79
N GLU A 871 -53.64 -24.77 -5.72
CA GLU A 871 -54.21 -23.62 -5.06
C GLU A 871 -53.23 -23.08 -4.02
N LEU A 872 -52.89 -21.80 -4.15
CA LEU A 872 -52.05 -21.08 -3.21
C LEU A 872 -52.81 -20.93 -1.89
N MET A 873 -52.34 -21.57 -0.82
CA MET A 873 -52.95 -21.47 0.51
C MET A 873 -52.43 -20.28 1.29
N GLY A 874 -51.16 -19.93 1.08
CA GLY A 874 -50.53 -18.80 1.76
C GLY A 874 -49.08 -18.61 1.34
N ILE A 875 -48.45 -17.57 1.87
CA ILE A 875 -47.07 -17.21 1.61
C ILE A 875 -46.35 -17.07 2.94
N LEU A 876 -45.29 -17.84 3.12
CA LEU A 876 -44.41 -17.72 4.27
C LEU A 876 -43.28 -16.76 3.96
N ALA A 877 -43.00 -15.83 4.87
CA ALA A 877 -41.88 -14.92 4.78
C ALA A 877 -40.88 -15.17 5.91
N PHE A 878 -39.61 -15.26 5.54
CA PHE A 878 -38.50 -15.55 6.44
C PHE A 878 -37.49 -14.39 6.38
N PRO A 879 -37.61 -13.39 7.25
CA PRO A 879 -36.64 -12.31 7.34
C PRO A 879 -35.32 -12.84 7.93
N PHE A 880 -34.21 -12.47 7.31
CA PHE A 880 -32.87 -12.78 7.75
C PHE A 880 -31.95 -11.58 7.50
N PHE A 881 -30.99 -11.38 8.38
CA PHE A 881 -29.90 -10.44 8.10
C PHE A 881 -28.99 -11.06 7.03
N ASP A 882 -28.48 -10.22 6.12
CA ASP A 882 -27.20 -10.56 5.48
C ASP A 882 -26.25 -10.88 6.63
N SER A 883 -25.82 -12.13 6.74
CA SER A 883 -25.08 -12.63 7.90
C SER A 883 -23.70 -12.01 7.95
N LYS A 884 -23.61 -10.71 8.23
CA LYS A 884 -22.39 -9.92 8.30
C LYS A 884 -21.44 -10.54 9.31
N ASN A 885 -21.96 -11.14 10.37
CA ASN A 885 -21.13 -11.64 11.48
C ASN A 885 -20.40 -12.93 11.08
N HIS A 886 -21.12 -13.95 10.62
CA HIS A 886 -20.49 -15.22 10.24
C HIS A 886 -19.72 -15.14 8.91
N VAL A 887 -20.17 -14.28 7.99
CA VAL A 887 -19.42 -14.00 6.74
C VAL A 887 -18.10 -13.31 7.03
N ASN A 888 -18.08 -12.34 7.97
CA ASN A 888 -16.87 -11.61 8.28
C ASN A 888 -15.80 -12.54 8.88
N ASP A 889 -16.16 -13.47 9.76
CA ASP A 889 -15.16 -14.31 10.44
C ASP A 889 -14.36 -15.18 9.46
N GLN A 890 -15.04 -15.87 8.53
CA GLN A 890 -14.37 -16.64 7.48
C GLN A 890 -13.62 -15.74 6.48
N GLN A 891 -14.16 -14.57 6.14
CA GLN A 891 -13.48 -13.61 5.28
C GLN A 891 -12.19 -13.07 5.92
N ILE A 892 -12.22 -12.77 7.21
CA ILE A 892 -11.07 -12.32 8.00
C ILE A 892 -10.00 -13.40 7.97
N GLU A 893 -10.34 -14.66 8.26
CA GLU A 893 -9.36 -15.75 8.28
C GLU A 893 -8.68 -15.94 6.93
N VAL A 894 -9.48 -16.00 5.86
CA VAL A 894 -8.97 -16.15 4.49
C VAL A 894 -8.10 -14.94 4.10
N PHE A 895 -8.54 -13.72 4.39
CA PHE A 895 -7.79 -12.49 4.15
C PHE A 895 -6.45 -12.47 4.91
N ASN A 896 -6.46 -12.87 6.18
CA ASN A 896 -5.28 -12.94 7.04
C ASN A 896 -4.24 -13.92 6.47
N ASN A 897 -4.70 -15.13 6.09
CA ASN A 897 -3.85 -16.14 5.46
C ASN A 897 -3.21 -15.63 4.16
N PHE A 898 -3.99 -14.92 3.33
CA PHE A 898 -3.46 -14.30 2.12
C PHE A 898 -2.44 -13.21 2.42
N MET A 899 -2.70 -12.30 3.36
CA MET A 899 -1.78 -11.22 3.71
C MET A 899 -0.42 -11.75 4.14
N VAL A 900 -0.40 -12.80 4.98
CA VAL A 900 0.83 -13.45 5.42
C VAL A 900 1.53 -14.13 4.24
N PHE A 901 0.81 -14.98 3.49
CA PHE A 901 1.37 -15.71 2.35
C PHE A 901 2.04 -14.81 1.31
N PHE A 902 1.34 -13.75 0.90
CA PHE A 902 1.84 -12.80 -0.09
C PHE A 902 3.01 -11.96 0.42
N THR A 903 2.99 -11.57 1.69
CA THR A 903 4.13 -10.87 2.30
C THR A 903 5.37 -11.76 2.34
N SER A 904 5.22 -13.04 2.70
CA SER A 904 6.32 -14.01 2.71
C SER A 904 6.92 -14.23 1.31
N ILE A 905 6.08 -14.43 0.29
CA ILE A 905 6.55 -14.56 -1.11
C ILE A 905 7.25 -13.29 -1.59
N PHE A 906 6.71 -12.13 -1.27
CA PHE A 906 7.29 -10.85 -1.67
C PHE A 906 8.68 -10.65 -1.04
N ILE A 907 8.83 -10.92 0.26
CA ILE A 907 10.13 -10.85 0.95
C ILE A 907 11.12 -11.85 0.34
N LEU A 908 10.69 -13.09 0.09
CA LEU A 908 11.53 -14.12 -0.54
C LEU A 908 12.01 -13.67 -1.93
N THR A 909 11.11 -13.13 -2.75
CA THR A 909 11.42 -12.67 -4.10
C THR A 909 12.39 -11.49 -4.10
N LEU A 910 12.24 -10.58 -3.13
CA LEU A 910 13.18 -9.48 -2.95
C LEU A 910 14.57 -9.94 -2.49
N LEU A 911 14.64 -10.94 -1.59
CA LEU A 911 15.91 -11.53 -1.18
C LEU A 911 16.61 -12.18 -2.37
N VAL A 912 15.89 -13.01 -3.14
CA VAL A 912 16.41 -13.63 -4.37
C VAL A 912 16.84 -12.57 -5.37
N GLY A 913 16.05 -11.51 -5.56
CA GLY A 913 16.40 -10.38 -6.44
C GLY A 913 17.63 -9.60 -5.97
N TYR A 914 17.83 -9.42 -4.67
CA TYR A 914 19.02 -8.77 -4.10
C TYR A 914 20.29 -9.61 -4.34
N PHE A 915 20.24 -10.91 -4.04
CA PHE A 915 21.38 -11.80 -4.22
C PHE A 915 21.69 -12.06 -5.69
N GLY A 916 20.66 -12.31 -6.52
CA GLY A 916 20.81 -12.49 -7.96
C GLY A 916 21.45 -11.28 -8.64
N MET A 917 21.06 -10.06 -8.25
CA MET A 917 21.65 -8.84 -8.82
C MET A 917 23.14 -8.68 -8.47
N LYS A 918 23.58 -9.05 -7.26
CA LYS A 918 25.02 -9.04 -6.92
C LYS A 918 25.82 -9.98 -7.84
N GLY A 919 25.25 -11.13 -8.20
CA GLY A 919 25.84 -12.07 -9.16
C GLY A 919 26.04 -11.45 -10.54
N ILE A 920 25.09 -10.66 -11.02
CA ILE A 920 25.14 -10.04 -12.36
C ILE A 920 26.05 -8.79 -12.42
N ILE A 921 26.04 -7.93 -11.40
CA ILE A 921 26.77 -6.65 -11.44
C ILE A 921 28.28 -6.85 -11.29
N SER A 922 28.70 -7.76 -10.42
CA SER A 922 30.12 -7.91 -10.05
C SER A 922 31.00 -8.21 -11.29
N PRO A 923 30.65 -9.16 -12.18
CA PRO A 923 31.41 -9.42 -13.40
C PRO A 923 31.42 -8.22 -14.37
N ILE A 924 30.28 -7.57 -14.60
CA ILE A 924 30.18 -6.41 -15.51
C ILE A 924 31.06 -5.26 -15.01
N LYS A 925 31.06 -4.99 -13.70
CA LYS A 925 31.90 -3.95 -13.10
C LYS A 925 33.39 -4.28 -13.24
N MET A 926 33.77 -5.55 -13.07
CA MET A 926 35.14 -6.00 -13.29
C MET A 926 35.59 -5.75 -14.73
N ILE A 927 34.77 -6.11 -15.72
CA ILE A 927 35.05 -5.88 -17.14
C ILE A 927 35.21 -4.38 -17.41
N ALA A 928 34.27 -3.56 -16.94
CA ALA A 928 34.30 -2.11 -17.13
C ALA A 928 35.54 -1.45 -16.51
N GLU A 929 35.95 -1.86 -15.30
CA GLU A 929 37.16 -1.32 -14.65
C GLU A 929 38.43 -1.71 -15.40
N ARG A 930 38.53 -2.96 -15.90
CA ARG A 930 39.69 -3.39 -16.69
C ARG A 930 39.76 -2.67 -18.05
N MET A 931 38.63 -2.55 -18.75
CA MET A 931 38.53 -1.82 -20.01
C MET A 931 38.92 -0.34 -19.86
N ARG A 932 38.53 0.29 -18.74
CA ARG A 932 38.93 1.66 -18.45
C ARG A 932 40.44 1.78 -18.26
N ARG A 933 41.10 0.80 -17.63
CA ARG A 933 42.56 0.81 -17.44
C ARG A 933 43.32 0.62 -18.75
N THR A 934 42.80 -0.17 -19.69
CA THR A 934 43.45 -0.39 -20.99
C THR A 934 43.43 0.84 -21.90
N GLN A 935 42.42 1.72 -21.78
CA GLN A 935 42.35 2.97 -22.57
C GLN A 935 43.46 3.98 -22.24
N PHE A 936 44.11 3.89 -21.08
CA PHE A 936 45.11 4.87 -20.64
C PHE A 936 46.58 4.47 -20.88
N MET A 937 46.84 3.40 -21.66
CA MET A 937 48.17 2.99 -22.17
C MET A 937 49.35 2.96 -21.16
N SER A 938 49.08 2.90 -19.84
CA SER A 938 50.12 3.07 -18.81
C SER A 938 50.39 1.82 -17.95
N GLY A 939 49.90 0.64 -18.32
CA GLY A 939 50.07 -0.56 -17.49
C GLY A 939 49.94 -1.90 -18.22
N TYR A 940 50.43 -2.95 -17.56
CA TYR A 940 50.43 -4.35 -17.99
C TYR A 940 49.02 -4.78 -18.42
N ILE A 941 48.88 -5.19 -19.68
CA ILE A 941 47.61 -5.57 -20.28
C ILE A 941 47.43 -7.08 -20.08
N ALA A 942 46.54 -7.49 -19.16
CA ALA A 942 46.31 -8.90 -18.85
C ALA A 942 44.92 -9.36 -19.34
N PRO A 943 44.81 -10.56 -19.94
CA PRO A 943 43.53 -11.12 -20.35
C PRO A 943 42.60 -11.35 -19.15
N LEU A 944 41.30 -11.32 -19.41
CA LEU A 944 40.29 -11.66 -18.43
C LEU A 944 40.05 -13.18 -18.45
N LEU A 945 40.21 -13.82 -17.30
CA LEU A 945 39.87 -15.24 -17.11
C LEU A 945 38.47 -15.31 -16.52
N TYR A 946 37.52 -15.77 -17.32
CA TYR A 946 36.14 -16.02 -16.90
C TYR A 946 35.76 -17.43 -17.32
N LYS A 947 35.38 -18.28 -16.35
CA LYS A 947 35.22 -19.72 -16.54
C LYS A 947 33.85 -20.10 -17.10
N GLU A 948 32.84 -19.28 -16.90
CA GLU A 948 31.47 -19.61 -17.29
C GLU A 948 31.20 -19.24 -18.76
N LYS A 949 30.34 -20.03 -19.40
CA LYS A 949 29.98 -19.90 -20.83
C LYS A 949 28.62 -19.21 -20.99
N ASP A 950 28.42 -18.11 -20.29
CA ASP A 950 27.24 -17.26 -20.37
C ASP A 950 27.50 -16.03 -21.28
N GLU A 951 26.55 -15.11 -21.35
CA GLU A 951 26.67 -13.86 -22.12
C GLU A 951 27.83 -12.98 -21.62
N ILE A 952 28.17 -13.09 -20.33
CA ILE A 952 29.33 -12.41 -19.75
C ILE A 952 30.63 -13.04 -20.25
N GLY A 953 30.68 -14.37 -20.34
CA GLY A 953 31.79 -15.11 -20.95
C GLY A 953 32.00 -14.74 -22.42
N MET A 954 30.93 -14.52 -23.17
CA MET A 954 31.01 -14.03 -24.56
C MET A 954 31.59 -12.61 -24.63
N LEU A 955 31.17 -11.71 -23.73
CA LEU A 955 31.73 -10.36 -23.61
C LEU A 955 33.22 -10.36 -23.24
N VAL A 956 33.62 -11.26 -22.35
CA VAL A 956 35.03 -11.48 -21.97
C VAL A 956 35.84 -12.00 -23.16
N PHE A 957 35.28 -12.92 -23.95
CA PHE A 957 35.91 -13.43 -25.16
C PHE A 957 36.17 -12.32 -26.19
N GLU A 958 35.15 -11.50 -26.50
CA GLU A 958 35.28 -10.38 -27.44
C GLU A 958 36.29 -9.33 -26.96
N TYR A 959 36.28 -9.02 -25.66
CA TYR A 959 37.27 -8.12 -25.07
C TYR A 959 38.70 -8.67 -25.23
N ASN A 960 38.93 -9.95 -24.92
CA ASN A 960 40.24 -10.58 -25.09
C ASN A 960 40.66 -10.62 -26.57
N GLN A 961 39.72 -10.80 -27.50
CA GLN A 961 40.00 -10.76 -28.94
C GLN A 961 40.44 -9.37 -29.40
N MET A 962 39.73 -8.31 -28.98
CA MET A 962 40.11 -6.92 -29.23
C MET A 962 41.51 -6.63 -28.69
N LEU A 963 41.82 -7.12 -27.50
CA LEU A 963 43.11 -6.95 -26.84
C LEU A 963 44.27 -7.53 -27.65
N SER A 964 44.09 -8.75 -28.17
CA SER A 964 45.08 -9.40 -29.05
C SER A 964 45.29 -8.64 -30.37
N LYS A 965 44.23 -8.10 -30.96
CA LYS A 965 44.34 -7.26 -32.17
C LYS A 965 45.16 -5.99 -31.90
N LEU A 966 44.90 -5.32 -30.78
CA LEU A 966 45.58 -4.09 -30.40
C LEU A 966 47.09 -4.31 -30.18
N GLU A 967 47.47 -5.42 -29.55
CA GLU A 967 48.87 -5.79 -29.32
C GLU A 967 49.62 -6.00 -30.65
N ARG A 968 49.02 -6.73 -31.60
CA ARG A 968 49.59 -6.90 -32.95
C ARG A 968 49.80 -5.58 -33.68
N SER A 969 48.79 -4.70 -33.67
CA SER A 969 48.90 -3.40 -34.33
C SER A 969 49.98 -2.50 -33.71
N LYS A 970 50.18 -2.57 -32.39
CA LYS A 970 51.26 -1.84 -31.72
C LYS A 970 52.64 -2.33 -32.18
N ASP A 971 52.84 -3.64 -32.27
CA ASP A 971 54.12 -4.22 -32.70
C ASP A 971 54.43 -3.90 -34.17
N GLU A 972 53.42 -3.92 -35.03
CA GLU A 972 53.53 -3.49 -36.43
C GLU A 972 53.93 -2.01 -36.53
N LEU A 973 53.26 -1.14 -35.78
CA LEU A 973 53.60 0.29 -35.74
C LEU A 973 55.02 0.54 -35.22
N ALA A 974 55.45 -0.20 -34.19
CA ALA A 974 56.80 -0.07 -33.63
C ALA A 974 57.88 -0.48 -34.64
N LYS A 975 57.63 -1.50 -35.48
CA LYS A 975 58.54 -1.88 -36.57
C LYS A 975 58.63 -0.78 -37.62
N ILE A 976 57.49 -0.26 -38.07
CA ILE A 976 57.44 0.83 -39.06
C ILE A 976 58.20 2.06 -38.55
N GLN A 977 57.96 2.49 -37.30
CA GLN A 977 58.64 3.63 -36.70
C GLN A 977 60.16 3.46 -36.63
N LYS A 978 60.64 2.26 -36.26
CA LYS A 978 62.07 1.94 -36.24
C LYS A 978 62.68 2.01 -37.65
N GLU A 979 62.00 1.46 -38.65
CA GLU A 979 62.47 1.51 -40.04
C GLU A 979 62.54 2.94 -40.58
N THR A 980 61.51 3.77 -40.33
CA THR A 980 61.53 5.18 -40.76
C THR A 980 62.62 5.97 -40.05
N ALA A 981 62.79 5.81 -38.73
CA ALA A 981 63.85 6.48 -37.98
C ALA A 981 65.24 6.08 -38.47
N TRP A 982 65.43 4.80 -38.82
CA TRP A 982 66.68 4.32 -39.40
C TRP A 982 67.00 4.95 -40.76
N ARG A 983 65.98 5.11 -41.64
CA ARG A 983 66.16 5.76 -42.95
C ARG A 983 66.53 7.23 -42.82
N GLU A 984 65.84 7.96 -41.95
CA GLU A 984 66.13 9.38 -41.69
C GLU A 984 67.55 9.57 -41.13
N LEU A 985 67.95 8.75 -40.16
CA LEU A 985 69.31 8.76 -39.61
C LEU A 985 70.36 8.47 -40.69
N ALA A 986 70.14 7.46 -41.54
CA ALA A 986 71.09 7.12 -42.59
C ALA A 986 71.28 8.27 -43.60
N GLN A 987 70.21 8.98 -43.96
CA GLN A 987 70.29 10.15 -44.86
C GLN A 987 71.06 11.31 -44.24
N GLN A 988 70.81 11.61 -42.97
CA GLN A 988 71.50 12.68 -42.26
C GLN A 988 73.01 12.39 -42.17
N VAL A 989 73.38 11.17 -41.78
CA VAL A 989 74.78 10.75 -41.69
C VAL A 989 75.47 10.88 -43.06
N ALA A 990 74.82 10.49 -44.15
CA ALA A 990 75.39 10.63 -45.48
C ALA A 990 75.67 12.10 -45.86
N HIS A 991 74.73 13.00 -45.55
CA HIS A 991 74.90 14.44 -45.76
C HIS A 991 76.04 15.01 -44.92
N GLU A 992 76.13 14.62 -43.65
CA GLU A 992 77.20 15.07 -42.76
C GLU A 992 78.58 14.56 -43.17
N ILE A 993 78.70 13.42 -43.84
CA ILE A 993 79.96 12.91 -44.40
C ILE A 993 80.38 13.67 -45.68
N LYS A 994 79.44 14.06 -46.55
CA LYS A 994 79.78 14.82 -47.79
C LYS A 994 80.29 16.24 -47.50
N ASN A 995 79.78 16.86 -46.43
CA ASN A 995 80.10 18.23 -46.04
C ASN A 995 81.59 18.49 -45.75
N PRO A 996 82.35 17.62 -45.03
CA PRO A 996 83.79 17.78 -44.84
C PRO A 996 84.62 17.30 -46.05
N LEU A 997 84.14 16.32 -46.82
CA LEU A 997 84.89 15.76 -47.96
C LEU A 997 85.01 16.74 -49.13
N THR A 998 83.95 17.49 -49.44
CA THR A 998 83.94 18.41 -50.59
C THR A 998 84.95 19.56 -50.44
N PRO A 999 85.03 20.27 -49.30
CA PRO A 999 86.05 21.29 -49.07
C PRO A 999 87.46 20.69 -48.98
N MET A 1000 87.63 19.49 -48.40
CA MET A 1000 88.94 18.81 -48.38
C MET A 1000 89.44 18.54 -49.80
N LYS A 1001 88.58 18.02 -50.69
CA LYS A 1001 88.90 17.83 -52.11
C LYS A 1001 89.36 19.13 -52.77
N LEU A 1002 88.61 20.21 -52.58
CA LEU A 1002 88.93 21.53 -53.16
C LEU A 1002 90.26 22.09 -52.63
N LYS A 1003 90.54 21.97 -51.32
CA LYS A 1003 91.80 22.43 -50.74
C LYS A 1003 93.00 21.64 -51.24
N ILE A 1004 92.88 20.33 -51.39
CA ILE A 1004 93.95 19.48 -51.93
C ILE A 1004 94.17 19.77 -53.41
N GLN A 1005 93.11 19.94 -54.21
CA GLN A 1005 93.21 20.39 -55.60
C GLN A 1005 93.86 21.79 -55.71
N GLN A 1006 93.55 22.70 -54.79
CA GLN A 1006 94.19 24.02 -54.72
C GLN A 1006 95.67 23.91 -54.37
N MET A 1007 96.04 23.06 -53.40
CA MET A 1007 97.44 22.75 -53.07
C MET A 1007 98.20 22.17 -54.27
N GLN A 1008 97.57 21.26 -55.01
CA GLN A 1008 98.11 20.70 -56.25
C GLN A 1008 98.39 21.76 -57.31
N ARG A 1009 97.49 22.75 -57.45
CA ARG A 1009 97.66 23.87 -58.38
C ARG A 1009 98.76 24.84 -57.93
N SER A 1010 98.87 25.11 -56.62
CA SER A 1010 99.89 26.02 -56.08
C SER A 1010 101.31 25.44 -56.07
N MET A 1011 101.46 24.10 -56.06
CA MET A 1011 102.77 23.43 -56.06
C MET A 1011 103.32 23.09 -57.46
N LYS A 1012 102.63 23.49 -58.53
CA LYS A 1012 103.12 23.32 -59.92
C LYS A 1012 104.42 24.09 -60.14
N GLY A 1013 105.54 23.39 -60.19
CA GLY A 1013 106.88 23.93 -60.50
C GLY A 1013 107.91 23.82 -59.37
N THR A 1014 107.49 23.43 -58.17
CA THR A 1014 108.37 23.07 -57.05
C THR A 1014 108.40 21.55 -56.93
N GLY A 1015 109.57 20.90 -56.81
CA GLY A 1015 109.73 19.43 -56.77
C GLY A 1015 109.11 18.70 -55.56
N ALA A 1016 107.83 18.93 -55.27
CA ALA A 1016 107.04 18.28 -54.23
C ALA A 1016 106.28 17.07 -54.79
N ASN A 1017 106.10 16.04 -53.95
CA ASN A 1017 105.49 14.75 -54.27
C ASN A 1017 104.02 14.87 -54.71
N HIS A 1018 103.79 15.02 -56.01
CA HIS A 1018 102.45 14.99 -56.62
C HIS A 1018 101.69 13.68 -56.36
N GLU A 1019 102.40 12.55 -56.25
CA GLU A 1019 101.81 11.22 -56.00
C GLU A 1019 101.03 11.13 -54.68
N VAL A 1020 101.46 11.83 -53.62
CA VAL A 1020 100.77 11.83 -52.32
C VAL A 1020 99.46 12.62 -52.41
N LEU A 1021 99.45 13.75 -53.14
CA LEU A 1021 98.24 14.56 -53.32
C LEU A 1021 97.23 13.84 -54.23
N ASP A 1022 97.69 13.16 -55.27
CA ASP A 1022 96.84 12.32 -56.12
C ASP A 1022 96.25 11.14 -55.35
N SER A 1023 97.05 10.47 -54.50
CA SER A 1023 96.55 9.40 -53.63
C SER A 1023 95.50 9.90 -52.63
N LEU A 1024 95.66 11.09 -52.04
CA LEU A 1024 94.67 11.67 -51.11
C LEU A 1024 93.38 12.08 -51.83
N LEU A 1025 93.47 12.59 -53.06
CA LEU A 1025 92.28 12.86 -53.88
C LEU A 1025 91.54 11.57 -54.24
N GLY A 1026 92.27 10.52 -54.60
CA GLY A 1026 91.70 9.19 -54.83
C GLY A 1026 90.96 8.64 -53.61
N GLN A 1027 91.51 8.81 -52.40
CA GLN A 1027 90.85 8.39 -51.16
C GLN A 1027 89.60 9.21 -50.83
N ILE A 1028 89.63 10.53 -51.06
CA ILE A 1028 88.46 11.40 -50.86
C ILE A 1028 87.35 11.07 -51.87
N ASP A 1029 87.71 10.77 -53.12
CA ASP A 1029 86.74 10.38 -54.14
C ASP A 1029 86.11 9.02 -53.85
N ASN A 1030 86.87 8.08 -53.32
CA ASN A 1030 86.34 6.81 -52.82
C ASN A 1030 85.37 7.02 -51.64
N LEU A 1031 85.74 7.85 -50.65
CA LEU A 1031 84.85 8.18 -49.54
C LEU A 1031 83.58 8.93 -49.99
N SER A 1032 83.68 9.82 -50.98
CA SER A 1032 82.51 10.50 -51.54
C SER A 1032 81.59 9.51 -52.22
N SER A 1033 82.15 8.58 -53.02
CA SER A 1033 81.40 7.51 -53.69
C SER A 1033 80.68 6.58 -52.70
N ILE A 1034 81.33 6.26 -51.57
CA ILE A 1034 80.72 5.48 -50.48
C ILE A 1034 79.57 6.27 -49.83
N ALA A 1035 79.76 7.57 -49.55
CA ALA A 1035 78.70 8.41 -48.98
C ALA A 1035 77.52 8.61 -49.94
N ASP A 1036 77.78 8.76 -51.24
CA ASP A 1036 76.76 8.81 -52.30
C ASP A 1036 75.98 7.49 -52.39
N SER A 1037 76.69 6.36 -52.34
CA SER A 1037 76.08 5.03 -52.36
C SER A 1037 75.30 4.72 -51.07
N PHE A 1038 75.78 5.19 -49.91
CA PHE A 1038 75.10 5.10 -48.61
C PHE A 1038 73.80 5.93 -48.59
N SER A 1039 73.85 7.14 -49.14
CA SER A 1039 72.69 8.04 -49.28
C SER A 1039 71.64 7.47 -50.23
N SER A 1040 72.06 6.96 -51.39
CA SER A 1040 71.15 6.36 -52.38
C SER A 1040 70.46 5.08 -51.85
N PHE A 1041 71.15 4.28 -51.03
CA PHE A 1041 70.53 3.14 -50.34
C PHE A 1041 69.46 3.56 -49.33
N ALA A 1042 69.66 4.68 -48.62
CA ALA A 1042 68.66 5.27 -47.73
C ALA A 1042 67.48 5.91 -48.50
N GLN A 1043 67.71 6.37 -49.74
CA GLN A 1043 66.76 7.05 -50.60
C GLN A 1043 65.90 6.18 -51.51
N LEU A 1044 66.00 4.83 -51.45
CA LEU A 1044 65.15 3.92 -52.25
C LEU A 1044 63.70 4.45 -52.31
N PRO A 1045 63.27 5.06 -53.43
CA PRO A 1045 61.93 5.62 -53.54
C PRO A 1045 60.91 4.49 -53.46
N ALA A 1046 59.65 4.80 -53.18
CA ALA A 1046 58.60 3.81 -53.41
C ALA A 1046 58.66 3.40 -54.90
N PRO A 1047 58.87 2.11 -55.22
CA PRO A 1047 59.09 1.67 -56.59
C PRO A 1047 57.88 2.01 -57.46
N GLN A 1048 58.11 2.66 -58.60
CA GLN A 1048 57.06 2.96 -59.57
C GLN A 1048 56.87 1.75 -60.49
N ASN A 1049 56.25 0.70 -59.93
CA ASN A 1049 56.02 -0.52 -60.68
C ASN A 1049 55.11 -0.27 -61.88
N LYS A 1050 55.58 -0.65 -63.07
CA LYS A 1050 54.84 -0.63 -64.33
C LYS A 1050 55.08 -1.94 -65.05
N VAL A 1051 54.13 -2.32 -65.91
CA VAL A 1051 54.32 -3.48 -66.78
C VAL A 1051 55.20 -3.09 -67.96
N PHE A 1052 56.36 -3.74 -68.12
CA PHE A 1052 57.29 -3.47 -69.23
C PHE A 1052 57.97 -4.75 -69.73
N ASN A 1053 58.53 -4.69 -70.95
CA ASN A 1053 59.25 -5.80 -71.58
C ASN A 1053 60.68 -5.89 -71.01
N PHE A 1054 60.90 -6.85 -70.12
CA PHE A 1054 62.19 -7.08 -69.46
C PHE A 1054 63.24 -7.60 -70.45
N SER A 1055 62.85 -8.45 -71.40
CA SER A 1055 63.75 -8.95 -72.46
C SER A 1055 64.34 -7.80 -73.29
N LYS A 1056 63.52 -6.76 -73.56
CA LYS A 1056 63.99 -5.54 -74.24
C LYS A 1056 64.96 -4.75 -73.36
N LEU A 1057 64.68 -4.59 -72.07
CA LEU A 1057 65.55 -3.89 -71.12
C LEU A 1057 66.94 -4.56 -71.00
N VAL A 1058 67.00 -5.89 -70.96
CA VAL A 1058 68.28 -6.64 -70.96
C VAL A 1058 69.09 -6.33 -72.22
N LYS A 1059 68.46 -6.37 -73.41
CA LYS A 1059 69.11 -6.04 -74.69
C LYS A 1059 69.62 -4.60 -74.73
N GLU A 1060 68.78 -3.64 -74.33
CA GLU A 1060 69.15 -2.22 -74.26
C GLU A 1060 70.34 -2.00 -73.32
N THR A 1061 70.33 -2.64 -72.16
CA THR A 1061 71.38 -2.50 -71.15
C THR A 1061 72.71 -3.09 -71.64
N LEU A 1062 72.69 -4.25 -72.31
CA LEU A 1062 73.88 -4.88 -72.89
C LEU A 1062 74.49 -4.08 -74.04
N SER A 1063 73.66 -3.40 -74.85
CA SER A 1063 74.15 -2.60 -75.98
C SER A 1063 75.16 -1.53 -75.56
N LEU A 1064 75.04 -1.03 -74.32
CA LEU A 1064 75.94 -0.02 -73.74
C LEU A 1064 77.36 -0.55 -73.46
N TYR A 1065 77.55 -1.87 -73.40
CA TYR A 1065 78.83 -2.51 -73.04
C TYR A 1065 79.52 -3.22 -74.22
N THR A 1066 78.98 -3.09 -75.44
CA THR A 1066 79.56 -3.69 -76.65
C THR A 1066 80.93 -3.06 -76.97
N SER A 1067 82.02 -3.83 -76.85
CA SER A 1067 83.37 -3.41 -77.24
C SER A 1067 84.14 -4.59 -77.83
N ASP A 1068 85.17 -4.32 -78.64
CA ASP A 1068 85.98 -5.36 -79.31
C ASP A 1068 86.68 -6.34 -78.33
N GLN A 1069 86.65 -6.04 -77.02
CA GLN A 1069 87.31 -6.79 -75.95
C GLN A 1069 86.34 -7.62 -75.09
N LEU A 1070 85.02 -7.58 -75.36
CA LEU A 1070 83.99 -8.32 -74.63
C LEU A 1070 83.18 -9.20 -75.59
N GLN A 1071 83.30 -10.52 -75.45
CA GLN A 1071 82.46 -11.50 -76.13
C GLN A 1071 81.19 -11.74 -75.32
N ILE A 1072 80.05 -11.29 -75.85
CA ILE A 1072 78.73 -11.48 -75.24
C ILE A 1072 77.99 -12.58 -76.00
N HIS A 1073 77.61 -13.65 -75.30
CA HIS A 1073 76.66 -14.64 -75.79
C HIS A 1073 75.29 -14.34 -75.17
N LEU A 1074 74.30 -13.99 -75.98
CA LEU A 1074 72.97 -13.64 -75.53
C LEU A 1074 71.94 -14.65 -76.07
N GLU A 1075 71.27 -15.35 -75.16
CA GLU A 1075 70.21 -16.30 -75.48
C GLU A 1075 68.89 -15.89 -74.81
N ILE A 1076 68.01 -15.25 -75.58
CA ILE A 1076 66.66 -14.86 -75.13
C ILE A 1076 65.66 -15.56 -76.03
N THR A 1077 64.95 -16.54 -75.49
CA THR A 1077 64.00 -17.37 -76.25
C THR A 1077 62.60 -16.75 -76.35
N GLU A 1078 62.21 -15.91 -75.40
CA GLU A 1078 60.88 -15.30 -75.34
C GLU A 1078 60.91 -13.84 -74.83
N GLU A 1079 59.93 -13.02 -75.25
CA GLU A 1079 59.72 -11.68 -74.69
C GLU A 1079 58.95 -11.76 -73.37
N VAL A 1080 59.55 -11.25 -72.30
CA VAL A 1080 59.01 -11.38 -70.94
C VAL A 1080 58.51 -10.03 -70.44
N MET A 1081 57.24 -9.99 -70.05
CA MET A 1081 56.62 -8.83 -69.39
C MET A 1081 56.69 -8.97 -67.88
N VAL A 1082 57.11 -7.91 -67.18
CA VAL A 1082 57.26 -7.89 -65.71
C VAL A 1082 56.61 -6.65 -65.12
N HIS A 1083 56.03 -6.77 -63.93
CA HIS A 1083 55.48 -5.65 -63.16
C HIS A 1083 56.50 -5.18 -62.12
N ALA A 1084 57.40 -4.28 -62.52
CA ALA A 1084 58.47 -3.77 -61.68
C ALA A 1084 58.85 -2.33 -62.09
N ASP A 1085 59.70 -1.67 -61.31
CA ASP A 1085 60.26 -0.37 -61.65
C ASP A 1085 61.37 -0.54 -62.71
N VAL A 1086 61.19 0.10 -63.88
CA VAL A 1086 62.10 -0.03 -65.04
C VAL A 1086 63.50 0.46 -64.72
N ASP A 1087 63.62 1.60 -64.03
CA ASP A 1087 64.91 2.23 -63.74
C ASP A 1087 65.64 1.46 -62.64
N LEU A 1088 64.89 0.96 -61.65
CA LEU A 1088 65.41 0.06 -60.62
C LEU A 1088 65.99 -1.21 -61.26
N MET A 1089 65.24 -1.87 -62.15
CA MET A 1089 65.69 -3.08 -62.83
C MET A 1089 66.89 -2.83 -63.75
N ARG A 1090 66.94 -1.67 -64.43
CA ARG A 1090 68.10 -1.27 -65.25
C ARG A 1090 69.34 -1.15 -64.37
N GLN A 1091 69.21 -0.57 -63.19
CA GLN A 1091 70.31 -0.42 -62.24
C GLN A 1091 70.77 -1.78 -61.66
N VAL A 1092 69.83 -2.69 -61.37
CA VAL A 1092 70.16 -4.07 -60.98
C VAL A 1092 70.97 -4.78 -62.08
N LEU A 1093 70.52 -4.72 -63.33
CA LEU A 1093 71.20 -5.33 -64.47
C LEU A 1093 72.61 -4.72 -64.67
N ASN A 1094 72.73 -3.40 -64.63
CA ASN A 1094 74.02 -2.70 -64.72
C ASN A 1094 75.00 -3.17 -63.64
N ASN A 1095 74.54 -3.30 -62.39
CA ASN A 1095 75.41 -3.74 -61.29
C ASN A 1095 75.90 -5.19 -61.48
N LEU A 1096 75.03 -6.09 -61.95
CA LEU A 1096 75.40 -7.48 -62.20
C LEU A 1096 76.34 -7.62 -63.40
N ILE A 1097 76.06 -6.91 -64.49
CA ILE A 1097 76.91 -6.90 -65.70
C ILE A 1097 78.28 -6.29 -65.39
N LEU A 1098 78.33 -5.16 -64.68
CA LEU A 1098 79.59 -4.53 -64.26
C LEU A 1098 80.39 -5.47 -63.34
N ASN A 1099 79.74 -6.16 -62.42
CA ASN A 1099 80.42 -7.13 -61.56
C ASN A 1099 81.01 -8.29 -62.37
N ALA A 1100 80.28 -8.78 -63.37
CA ALA A 1100 80.73 -9.84 -64.27
C ALA A 1100 81.90 -9.41 -65.18
N ILE A 1101 81.92 -8.16 -65.65
CA ILE A 1101 83.06 -7.62 -66.43
C ILE A 1101 84.29 -7.42 -65.54
N GLN A 1102 84.08 -6.90 -64.32
CA GLN A 1102 85.16 -6.61 -63.38
C GLN A 1102 85.74 -7.85 -62.68
N SER A 1103 85.21 -9.06 -62.91
CA SER A 1103 85.75 -10.30 -62.33
C SER A 1103 86.99 -10.81 -63.07
N TYR A 1104 87.29 -10.28 -64.26
CA TYR A 1104 88.41 -10.69 -65.11
C TYR A 1104 89.72 -9.94 -64.82
N ILE A 1105 90.85 -10.66 -64.89
CA ILE A 1105 92.21 -10.08 -64.81
C ILE A 1105 92.74 -9.70 -66.20
N GLU A 1106 92.56 -10.58 -67.19
CA GLU A 1106 93.08 -10.42 -68.56
C GLU A 1106 91.95 -10.51 -69.61
N LYS A 1107 92.18 -9.91 -70.79
CA LYS A 1107 91.22 -9.82 -71.90
C LYS A 1107 91.50 -10.93 -72.93
N PRO A 1108 90.48 -11.44 -73.67
CA PRO A 1108 89.12 -10.95 -73.81
C PRO A 1108 88.16 -11.40 -72.70
N TYR A 1109 87.15 -10.59 -72.40
CA TYR A 1109 86.10 -10.87 -71.42
C TYR A 1109 85.00 -11.76 -72.03
N TYR A 1110 84.45 -12.70 -71.26
CA TYR A 1110 83.35 -13.57 -71.70
C TYR A 1110 82.11 -13.38 -70.82
N LEU A 1111 80.96 -13.09 -71.42
CA LEU A 1111 79.71 -12.92 -70.69
C LEU A 1111 78.59 -13.69 -71.39
N GLU A 1112 78.00 -14.63 -70.69
CA GLU A 1112 76.89 -15.44 -71.18
C GLU A 1112 75.63 -15.07 -70.42
N ILE A 1113 74.61 -14.59 -71.12
CA ILE A 1113 73.34 -14.20 -70.53
C ILE A 1113 72.22 -14.98 -71.20
N SER A 1114 71.50 -15.77 -70.41
CA SER A 1114 70.34 -16.51 -70.87
C SER A 1114 69.09 -16.11 -70.10
N LEU A 1115 67.97 -15.93 -70.79
CA LEU A 1115 66.67 -15.68 -70.19
C LEU A 1115 65.69 -16.77 -70.64
N GLN A 1116 65.16 -17.52 -69.68
CA GLN A 1116 64.25 -18.64 -69.92
C GLN A 1116 62.98 -18.49 -69.06
N VAL A 1117 61.83 -18.78 -69.64
CA VAL A 1117 60.55 -18.83 -68.90
C VAL A 1117 60.34 -20.23 -68.33
N LYS A 1118 60.03 -20.33 -67.03
CA LYS A 1118 59.67 -21.58 -66.35
C LYS A 1118 58.36 -21.38 -65.58
N ALA A 1119 57.27 -21.94 -66.11
CA ALA A 1119 55.91 -21.82 -65.57
C ALA A 1119 55.45 -20.35 -65.43
N HIS A 1120 55.32 -19.82 -64.20
CA HIS A 1120 54.84 -18.45 -63.92
C HIS A 1120 55.95 -17.46 -63.56
N LYS A 1121 57.22 -17.85 -63.71
CA LYS A 1121 58.39 -17.01 -63.45
C LYS A 1121 59.36 -17.12 -64.63
N PHE A 1122 60.20 -16.11 -64.82
CA PHE A 1122 61.38 -16.27 -65.65
C PHE A 1122 62.62 -16.48 -64.78
N LEU A 1123 63.63 -17.13 -65.37
CA LEU A 1123 64.97 -17.27 -64.84
C LEU A 1123 65.92 -16.52 -65.76
N LEU A 1124 66.56 -15.47 -65.25
CA LEU A 1124 67.70 -14.83 -65.89
C LEU A 1124 68.98 -15.39 -65.29
N THR A 1125 69.87 -15.85 -66.14
CA THR A 1125 71.20 -16.34 -65.78
C THR A 1125 72.24 -15.42 -66.40
N ILE A 1126 73.17 -14.93 -65.58
CA ILE A 1126 74.31 -14.11 -66.00
C ILE A 1126 75.56 -14.85 -65.55
N LYS A 1127 76.30 -15.40 -66.51
CA LYS A 1127 77.49 -16.23 -66.28
C LYS A 1127 78.75 -15.55 -66.80
N ASP A 1128 79.72 -15.41 -65.92
CA ASP A 1128 81.08 -15.02 -66.25
C ASP A 1128 82.07 -16.18 -66.05
N ARG A 1129 83.24 -16.06 -66.70
CA ARG A 1129 84.41 -16.95 -66.58
C ARG A 1129 85.60 -16.20 -65.94
N GLY A 1130 85.31 -15.29 -65.03
CA GLY A 1130 86.34 -14.54 -64.30
C GLY A 1130 86.92 -15.33 -63.13
N GLN A 1131 87.48 -14.64 -62.15
CA GLN A 1131 88.18 -15.25 -61.01
C GLN A 1131 87.29 -16.03 -60.02
N GLY A 1132 85.97 -15.98 -60.15
CA GLY A 1132 85.05 -16.51 -59.14
C GLY A 1132 85.12 -15.77 -57.79
N ILE A 1133 84.37 -16.25 -56.81
CA ILE A 1133 84.30 -15.68 -55.45
C ILE A 1133 84.90 -16.71 -54.47
N SER A 1134 85.74 -16.25 -53.54
CA SER A 1134 86.37 -17.09 -52.51
C SER A 1134 85.34 -17.65 -51.51
N ASP A 1135 85.52 -18.88 -51.02
CA ASP A 1135 84.63 -19.53 -50.05
C ASP A 1135 84.38 -18.70 -48.77
N LEU A 1136 85.37 -17.91 -48.36
CA LEU A 1136 85.28 -17.02 -47.20
C LEU A 1136 84.33 -15.83 -47.44
N ASP A 1137 84.18 -15.43 -48.69
CA ASP A 1137 83.45 -14.22 -49.08
C ASP A 1137 81.99 -14.51 -49.43
N ILE A 1138 81.66 -15.75 -49.85
CA ILE A 1138 80.31 -16.22 -50.22
C ILE A 1138 79.20 -15.74 -49.26
N PRO A 1139 79.28 -15.93 -47.92
CA PRO A 1139 78.18 -15.54 -47.01
C PRO A 1139 77.99 -14.03 -46.87
N ASN A 1140 78.92 -13.23 -47.39
CA ASN A 1140 78.93 -11.77 -47.23
C ASN A 1140 78.63 -11.00 -48.52
N VAL A 1141 78.61 -11.66 -49.69
CA VAL A 1141 78.44 -11.02 -51.02
C VAL A 1141 77.19 -10.13 -51.14
N PHE A 1142 76.09 -10.52 -50.49
CA PHE A 1142 74.84 -9.73 -50.49
C PHE A 1142 74.70 -8.78 -49.29
N LYS A 1143 75.66 -8.74 -48.37
CA LYS A 1143 75.63 -7.79 -47.24
C LYS A 1143 76.05 -6.40 -47.74
N PRO A 1144 75.34 -5.33 -47.35
CA PRO A 1144 75.77 -3.97 -47.68
C PRO A 1144 77.18 -3.69 -47.14
N TYR A 1145 77.96 -2.90 -47.88
CA TYR A 1145 79.33 -2.46 -47.58
C TYR A 1145 80.40 -3.55 -47.65
N PHE A 1146 80.07 -4.74 -48.13
CA PHE A 1146 81.04 -5.79 -48.37
C PHE A 1146 81.60 -5.70 -49.81
N THR A 1147 82.91 -5.54 -49.95
CA THR A 1147 83.62 -5.50 -51.24
C THR A 1147 85.00 -6.12 -51.10
N THR A 1148 85.47 -6.81 -52.14
CA THR A 1148 86.84 -7.34 -52.25
C THR A 1148 87.73 -6.48 -53.18
N LYS A 1149 87.16 -5.42 -53.77
CA LYS A 1149 87.83 -4.51 -54.71
C LYS A 1149 88.27 -3.22 -54.01
N GLU A 1150 89.48 -2.73 -54.31
CA GLU A 1150 90.08 -1.54 -53.68
C GLU A 1150 89.21 -0.26 -53.79
N ASN A 1151 88.49 -0.09 -54.90
CA ASN A 1151 87.61 1.06 -55.16
C ASN A 1151 86.11 0.69 -55.22
N GLY A 1152 85.71 -0.45 -54.65
CA GLY A 1152 84.31 -0.89 -54.64
C GLY A 1152 83.51 -0.28 -53.48
N THR A 1153 82.24 0.05 -53.69
CA THR A 1153 81.37 0.61 -52.63
C THR A 1153 80.68 -0.46 -51.77
N GLY A 1154 80.70 -1.72 -52.22
CA GLY A 1154 80.06 -2.85 -51.53
C GLY A 1154 78.53 -2.80 -51.45
N ILE A 1155 77.88 -1.92 -52.21
CA ILE A 1155 76.42 -1.70 -52.13
C ILE A 1155 75.69 -2.32 -53.33
N GLY A 1156 76.35 -2.48 -54.48
CA GLY A 1156 75.70 -2.88 -55.74
C GLY A 1156 74.95 -4.21 -55.68
N LEU A 1157 75.52 -5.25 -55.05
CA LEU A 1157 74.86 -6.57 -54.93
C LEU A 1157 73.78 -6.59 -53.85
N ALA A 1158 73.97 -5.88 -52.74
CA ALA A 1158 72.94 -5.70 -51.72
C ALA A 1158 71.73 -4.93 -52.28
N PHE A 1159 71.97 -3.94 -53.14
CA PHE A 1159 70.95 -3.22 -53.90
C PHE A 1159 70.23 -4.14 -54.89
N ALA A 1160 70.98 -4.94 -55.66
CA ALA A 1160 70.40 -5.91 -56.58
C ALA A 1160 69.44 -6.87 -55.88
N LYS A 1161 69.85 -7.42 -54.73
CA LYS A 1161 69.01 -8.29 -53.89
C LYS A 1161 67.73 -7.61 -53.42
N LYS A 1162 67.85 -6.43 -52.82
CA LYS A 1162 66.68 -5.69 -52.31
C LYS A 1162 65.73 -5.27 -53.44
N GLY A 1163 66.26 -4.87 -54.59
CA GLY A 1163 65.45 -4.49 -55.76
C GLY A 1163 64.67 -5.66 -56.34
N ILE A 1164 65.28 -6.84 -56.40
CA ILE A 1164 64.62 -8.08 -56.89
C ILE A 1164 63.58 -8.57 -55.87
N GLU A 1165 63.89 -8.56 -54.56
CA GLU A 1165 62.93 -8.92 -53.50
C GLU A 1165 61.71 -7.98 -53.48
N GLN A 1166 61.91 -6.67 -53.72
CA GLN A 1166 60.81 -5.69 -53.84
C GLN A 1166 59.91 -5.94 -55.06
N ALA A 1167 60.45 -6.53 -56.13
CA ALA A 1167 59.69 -6.96 -57.30
C ALA A 1167 59.05 -8.36 -57.12
N GLY A 1168 59.13 -8.96 -55.92
CA GLY A 1168 58.58 -10.28 -55.63
C GLY A 1168 59.42 -11.45 -56.19
N GLY A 1169 60.67 -11.18 -56.55
CA GLY A 1169 61.63 -12.14 -57.06
C GLY A 1169 62.66 -12.64 -56.04
N ASP A 1170 63.59 -13.47 -56.50
CA ASP A 1170 64.73 -13.97 -55.72
C ASP A 1170 66.02 -13.96 -56.54
N ILE A 1171 67.17 -13.78 -55.87
CA ILE A 1171 68.51 -13.77 -56.48
C ILE A 1171 69.50 -14.60 -55.66
N TRP A 1172 70.27 -15.43 -56.36
CA TRP A 1172 71.37 -16.21 -55.79
C TRP A 1172 72.50 -16.37 -56.81
N PHE A 1173 73.59 -17.04 -56.44
CA PHE A 1173 74.71 -17.32 -57.34
C PHE A 1173 75.36 -18.65 -57.03
N ASP A 1174 75.97 -19.25 -58.06
CA ASP A 1174 76.94 -20.33 -57.94
C ASP A 1174 78.29 -19.82 -58.44
N THR A 1175 79.38 -20.17 -57.76
CA THR A 1175 80.72 -19.67 -58.07
C THR A 1175 81.75 -20.75 -57.80
N GLU A 1176 82.80 -20.78 -58.62
CA GLU A 1176 83.98 -21.61 -58.39
C GLU A 1176 85.21 -20.74 -58.64
N LYS A 1177 86.12 -20.73 -57.67
CA LYS A 1177 87.31 -19.89 -57.69
C LYS A 1177 88.18 -20.24 -58.90
N GLU A 1178 88.69 -19.22 -59.59
CA GLU A 1178 89.46 -19.30 -60.84
C GLU A 1178 88.69 -19.85 -62.06
N VAL A 1179 87.39 -20.13 -61.92
CA VAL A 1179 86.53 -20.65 -63.00
C VAL A 1179 85.47 -19.63 -63.43
N GLY A 1180 84.81 -18.95 -62.47
CA GLY A 1180 83.81 -17.92 -62.76
C GLY A 1180 82.62 -17.90 -61.79
N THR A 1181 81.67 -17.00 -62.04
CA THR A 1181 80.42 -16.90 -61.26
C THR A 1181 79.20 -16.90 -62.17
N THR A 1182 78.13 -17.54 -61.70
CA THR A 1182 76.82 -17.54 -62.34
C THR A 1182 75.79 -16.96 -61.39
N PHE A 1183 75.26 -15.78 -61.71
CA PHE A 1183 74.14 -15.18 -60.99
C PHE A 1183 72.81 -15.64 -61.59
N PHE A 1184 71.88 -15.98 -60.72
CA PHE A 1184 70.52 -16.41 -61.06
C PHE A 1184 69.51 -15.45 -60.46
N ILE A 1185 68.57 -15.00 -61.29
CA ILE A 1185 67.47 -14.14 -60.88
C ILE A 1185 66.15 -14.78 -61.29
N THR A 1186 65.19 -14.85 -60.37
CA THR A 1186 63.82 -15.24 -60.69
C THR A 1186 62.84 -14.13 -60.35
N MET A 1187 61.89 -13.86 -61.23
CA MET A 1187 60.79 -12.93 -60.95
C MET A 1187 59.48 -13.43 -61.56
N PRO A 1188 58.31 -13.09 -60.98
CA PRO A 1188 57.01 -13.40 -61.56
C PRO A 1188 56.78 -12.65 -62.88
N LEU A 1189 56.08 -13.29 -63.81
CA LEU A 1189 55.56 -12.64 -65.02
C LEU A 1189 54.41 -11.68 -64.64
N ALA A 1190 54.24 -10.59 -65.40
CA ALA A 1190 53.22 -9.57 -65.18
C ALA A 1190 51.77 -10.05 -65.38
#